data_AF-A0A6V7U859-F1
#
_entry.id   AF-A0A6V7U859-F1
#
_cell.length_a   1.000
_cell.length_b   1.000
_cell.length_c   1.000
_cell.angle_alpha   90.00
_cell.angle_beta   90.00
_cell.angle_gamma   90.00
#
_symmetry.space_group_name_H-M   'P 1'
#
loop_
_entity.id
_entity.type
_entity.pdbx_description
1 polymer ?
#
loop_
_entity_poly.entity_id
_entity_poly.type
_entity_poly.pdbx_seq_one_letter_code
_entity_poly.pdbx_strand_id
1 'polypeptide(L)'
;MHLGAEILRFVKKGKNNCCVVFSGETASGKSELFKQLLNFLSADFANQNFELKLNSAQIIIEAFANAKTSRNLNASRHGKYFELNYKLNNELSKIVISSAKIELFFLEKYRVVEAFVEQSRESNFHIFYCLLAGLSPQQKLDFELTNGRISSYRLLAQYRRNSRENFINGETTSWMFGGERTRPTFELLSKVVGAFKILNFNEKEIENIWRLLAAILHLGNLRYNVKNYDGKENLELNDRLNIQRICKLLKIEKNLLISSLTIKSLCDLKSEKELNFRKLSIDEAVDRRDTLCVEIYSNIVNFIINKINLELNEENKIINWRNGQQQKFISVGLADFQSLENKLKNGNNFEQLCINYGAECLQQFFIRRIFTLEQAEYAAQCLPEWEERCAALPYLDNLQVLEMLAVQPLSVMSVIDDISIAPEASDTNLLSKLHSSHSNNESLYQKPKSSLLNQFAIRHYTGLVQYKVEGMLLKNKDYFPSELQKLINESELKFLQKIFQNKEENEEGDEISNELSEEELNENGNIEFIIKRIKQNTQCTIVRRSMNDLMRRLESCPEAFFVRCLKANDAQKEKLFETETVLRQMRQFDMLSTVAMCRASFPIHMEYAYFVRRYRPLMPGIPPPNYCDCAHTTGFICRTIFGDSCTEFVQFGKNKAFLKSEQHQFLEMLRSRRLHCCAALVQKCLLGWAKRQQYARLRWATLIFQKHWRGLVERKKFKIIIRGVTRLQAIIRSHQLVIRYQWLKSLIAHFQAIN
;
A
#
# COMPACT_ATOMS: atom_id res chain seq x y z
N MET A 1 -4.96 2.25 17.19
CA MET A 1 -4.08 3.22 17.86
C MET A 1 -2.91 2.58 18.61
N HIS A 2 -3.13 1.65 19.56
CA HIS A 2 -2.03 1.00 20.30
C HIS A 2 -0.96 0.38 19.38
N LEU A 3 -1.39 -0.46 18.43
CA LEU A 3 -0.50 -1.08 17.44
C LEU A 3 0.32 -0.05 16.65
N GLY A 4 -0.31 1.02 16.18
CA GLY A 4 0.39 2.10 15.48
C GLY A 4 1.46 2.77 16.34
N ALA A 5 1.17 3.01 17.63
CA ALA A 5 2.15 3.60 18.55
C ALA A 5 3.34 2.67 18.80
N GLU A 6 3.11 1.35 18.83
CA GLU A 6 4.14 0.34 18.96
C GLU A 6 5.04 0.26 17.72
N ILE A 7 4.45 0.25 16.52
CA ILE A 7 5.18 0.32 15.24
C ILE A 7 6.05 1.58 15.19
N LEU A 8 5.49 2.75 15.55
CA LEU A 8 6.26 3.99 15.55
C LEU A 8 7.38 4.00 16.61
N ARG A 9 7.19 3.33 17.76
CA ARG A 9 8.28 3.13 18.74
C ARG A 9 9.38 2.25 18.14
N PHE A 10 9.03 1.24 17.35
CA PHE A 10 9.99 0.39 16.64
C PHE A 10 10.76 1.20 15.59
N VAL A 11 10.08 1.97 14.75
CA VAL A 11 10.69 2.89 13.78
C VAL A 11 11.63 3.87 14.47
N LYS A 12 11.22 4.45 15.62
CA LYS A 12 12.06 5.34 16.45
C LYS A 12 13.31 4.69 17.03
N LYS A 13 13.33 3.36 17.22
CA LYS A 13 14.53 2.64 17.67
C LYS A 13 15.58 2.52 16.57
N GLY A 14 15.22 2.73 15.31
CA GLY A 14 16.18 3.03 14.25
C GLY A 14 16.90 1.84 13.61
N LYS A 15 16.49 0.59 13.88
CA LYS A 15 17.33 -0.59 13.59
C LYS A 15 16.89 -1.44 12.42
N ASN A 16 15.60 -1.75 12.31
CA ASN A 16 15.09 -2.81 11.45
C ASN A 16 13.81 -2.38 10.72
N ASN A 17 13.52 -3.00 9.58
CA ASN A 17 12.23 -2.89 8.90
C ASN A 17 11.15 -3.69 9.65
N CYS A 18 9.88 -3.35 9.48
CA CYS A 18 8.78 -4.15 10.02
C CYS A 18 7.64 -4.26 9.03
N CYS A 19 6.83 -5.30 9.16
CA CYS A 19 5.64 -5.49 8.35
C CYS A 19 4.38 -5.68 9.20
N VAL A 20 3.23 -5.34 8.63
CA VAL A 20 1.90 -5.57 9.22
C VAL A 20 1.07 -6.34 8.21
N VAL A 21 0.55 -7.50 8.60
CA VAL A 21 -0.27 -8.35 7.74
C VAL A 21 -1.70 -8.39 8.27
N PHE A 22 -2.64 -7.92 7.45
CA PHE A 22 -4.07 -7.95 7.73
C PHE A 22 -4.69 -9.23 7.16
N SER A 23 -5.44 -9.93 7.99
CA SER A 23 -6.13 -11.18 7.64
C SER A 23 -7.52 -11.23 8.27
N GLY A 24 -8.42 -12.04 7.73
CA GLY A 24 -9.83 -12.05 8.11
C GLY A 24 -10.74 -12.41 6.94
N GLU A 25 -12.01 -12.72 7.20
CA GLU A 25 -13.01 -13.01 6.16
C GLU A 25 -13.42 -11.75 5.36
N THR A 26 -14.10 -11.95 4.23
CA THR A 26 -14.67 -10.83 3.46
C THR A 26 -15.65 -10.05 4.34
N ALA A 27 -15.58 -8.71 4.29
CA ALA A 27 -16.37 -7.80 5.13
C ALA A 27 -16.08 -7.85 6.65
N SER A 28 -14.91 -8.35 7.07
CA SER A 28 -14.46 -8.29 8.47
C SER A 28 -13.86 -6.95 8.90
N GLY A 29 -13.70 -5.99 7.98
CA GLY A 29 -13.16 -4.65 8.28
C GLY A 29 -11.67 -4.45 7.99
N LYS A 30 -10.99 -5.42 7.36
CA LYS A 30 -9.55 -5.33 7.02
C LYS A 30 -9.14 -4.01 6.37
N SER A 31 -9.80 -3.65 5.27
CA SER A 31 -9.44 -2.45 4.51
C SER A 31 -9.73 -1.15 5.26
N GLU A 32 -10.73 -1.13 6.15
CA GLU A 32 -11.01 0.04 7.00
C GLU A 32 -9.95 0.20 8.10
N LEU A 33 -9.56 -0.91 8.74
CA LEU A 33 -8.51 -0.90 9.74
C LEU A 33 -7.14 -0.57 9.14
N PHE A 34 -6.87 -1.03 7.92
CA PHE A 34 -5.71 -0.65 7.12
C PHE A 34 -5.65 0.87 6.93
N LYS A 35 -6.76 1.51 6.54
CA LYS A 35 -6.83 2.98 6.37
C LYS A 35 -6.55 3.70 7.68
N GLN A 36 -7.19 3.27 8.77
CA GLN A 36 -7.00 3.88 10.07
C GLN A 36 -5.55 3.76 10.55
N LEU A 37 -4.91 2.60 10.34
CA LEU A 37 -3.50 2.42 10.68
C LEU A 37 -2.61 3.28 9.78
N LEU A 38 -2.88 3.33 8.48
CA LEU A 38 -2.12 4.15 7.54
C LEU A 38 -2.17 5.63 7.91
N ASN A 39 -3.35 6.15 8.24
CA ASN A 39 -3.54 7.54 8.66
C ASN A 39 -2.81 7.80 9.99
N PHE A 40 -2.87 6.86 10.93
CA PHE A 40 -2.15 6.98 12.19
C PHE A 40 -0.62 7.02 12.00
N LEU A 41 -0.10 6.18 11.10
CA LEU A 41 1.32 6.12 10.79
C LEU A 41 1.83 7.36 10.05
N SER A 42 0.95 8.04 9.30
CA SER A 42 1.29 9.24 8.54
C SER A 42 1.06 10.55 9.29
N ALA A 43 0.07 10.68 10.17
CA ALA A 43 -0.35 11.96 10.76
C ALA A 43 0.77 12.83 11.39
N ASP A 44 1.71 12.21 12.10
CA ASP A 44 2.80 12.94 12.81
C ASP A 44 4.13 12.96 12.04
N PHE A 45 4.24 12.14 10.98
CA PHE A 45 5.51 11.84 10.30
C PHE A 45 5.49 12.22 8.82
N ALA A 46 4.31 12.39 8.21
CA ALA A 46 4.17 12.90 6.87
C ALA A 46 4.10 14.42 6.89
N ASN A 47 4.65 15.07 5.86
CA ASN A 47 4.25 16.44 5.56
C ASN A 47 2.74 16.44 5.21
N GLN A 48 2.00 17.51 5.53
CA GLN A 48 0.56 17.60 5.22
C GLN A 48 0.25 17.26 3.76
N ASN A 49 1.12 17.69 2.82
CA ASN A 49 1.00 17.37 1.40
C ASN A 49 1.16 15.86 1.10
N PHE A 50 2.05 15.16 1.81
CA PHE A 50 2.28 13.73 1.61
C PHE A 50 1.11 12.90 2.11
N GLU A 51 0.56 13.24 3.29
CA GLU A 51 -0.66 12.60 3.82
C GLU A 51 -1.84 12.76 2.85
N LEU A 52 -2.02 13.96 2.29
CA LEU A 52 -3.05 14.21 1.28
C LEU A 52 -2.86 13.38 0.01
N LYS A 53 -1.62 13.23 -0.48
CA LYS A 53 -1.30 12.36 -1.64
C LYS A 53 -1.60 10.89 -1.35
N LEU A 54 -1.23 10.41 -0.17
CA LEU A 54 -1.46 9.03 0.27
C LEU A 54 -2.96 8.70 0.35
N ASN A 55 -3.74 9.59 0.96
CA ASN A 55 -5.21 9.47 1.02
C ASN A 55 -5.86 9.55 -0.36
N SER A 56 -5.34 10.42 -1.24
CA SER A 56 -5.79 10.53 -2.63
C SER A 56 -5.54 9.25 -3.42
N ALA A 57 -4.38 8.60 -3.21
CA ALA A 57 -4.06 7.33 -3.85
C ALA A 57 -5.07 6.24 -3.49
N GLN A 58 -5.47 6.15 -2.21
CA GLN A 58 -6.49 5.19 -1.77
C GLN A 58 -7.84 5.41 -2.46
N ILE A 59 -8.30 6.66 -2.55
CA ILE A 59 -9.58 7.00 -3.21
C ILE A 59 -9.58 6.51 -4.67
N ILE A 60 -8.48 6.71 -5.39
CA ILE A 60 -8.34 6.25 -6.77
C ILE A 60 -8.33 4.72 -6.84
N ILE A 61 -7.53 4.06 -5.99
CA ILE A 61 -7.44 2.59 -5.95
C ILE A 61 -8.81 1.97 -5.67
N GLU A 62 -9.58 2.51 -4.72
CA GLU A 62 -10.92 2.01 -4.44
C GLU A 62 -11.89 2.20 -5.62
N ALA A 63 -11.82 3.32 -6.32
CA ALA A 63 -12.67 3.54 -7.49
C ALA A 63 -12.37 2.52 -8.61
N PHE A 64 -11.10 2.23 -8.88
CA PHE A 64 -10.66 1.37 -9.99
C PHE A 64 -10.53 -0.11 -9.64
N ALA A 65 -10.40 -0.48 -8.36
CA ALA A 65 -10.07 -1.85 -7.97
C ALA A 65 -11.00 -2.43 -6.90
N ASN A 66 -12.04 -1.69 -6.49
CA ASN A 66 -13.12 -2.22 -5.68
C ASN A 66 -14.44 -2.33 -6.45
N ALA A 67 -15.26 -3.27 -6.02
CA ALA A 67 -16.57 -3.52 -6.58
C ALA A 67 -17.57 -3.96 -5.51
N LYS A 68 -18.87 -3.86 -5.83
CA LYS A 68 -19.92 -4.45 -5.02
C LYS A 68 -19.96 -5.97 -5.25
N THR A 69 -19.98 -6.70 -4.15
CA THR A 69 -20.18 -8.15 -4.09
C THR A 69 -21.45 -8.46 -3.30
N SER A 70 -21.89 -9.72 -3.35
CA SER A 70 -23.04 -10.19 -2.56
C SER A 70 -22.91 -9.96 -1.05
N ARG A 71 -21.68 -9.90 -0.53
CA ARG A 71 -21.37 -9.78 0.91
C ARG A 71 -20.77 -8.45 1.32
N ASN A 72 -20.30 -7.61 0.39
CA ASN A 72 -19.64 -6.34 0.69
C ASN A 72 -19.86 -5.35 -0.46
N LEU A 73 -20.34 -4.15 -0.11
CA LEU A 73 -20.64 -3.08 -1.07
C LEU A 73 -19.40 -2.41 -1.65
N ASN A 74 -18.27 -2.41 -0.92
CA ASN A 74 -16.99 -1.85 -1.33
C ASN A 74 -15.89 -2.90 -1.12
N ALA A 75 -15.97 -4.01 -1.85
CA ALA A 75 -15.03 -5.12 -1.72
C ALA A 75 -13.78 -4.87 -2.57
N SER A 76 -12.60 -4.90 -1.95
CA SER A 76 -11.32 -4.95 -2.65
C SER A 76 -11.25 -6.22 -3.50
N ARG A 77 -11.09 -6.08 -4.81
CA ARG A 77 -10.91 -7.19 -5.77
C ARG A 77 -9.45 -7.32 -6.22
N HIS A 78 -8.56 -7.05 -5.27
CA HIS A 78 -7.11 -7.05 -5.38
C HIS A 78 -6.52 -7.23 -3.98
N GLY A 79 -5.29 -7.73 -3.88
CA GLY A 79 -4.41 -7.53 -2.72
C GLY A 79 -3.60 -6.25 -2.90
N LYS A 80 -3.22 -5.60 -1.80
CA LYS A 80 -2.37 -4.40 -1.82
C LYS A 80 -1.26 -4.48 -0.79
N TYR A 81 -0.10 -3.96 -1.16
CA TYR A 81 1.04 -3.77 -0.29
C TYR A 81 1.47 -2.31 -0.33
N PHE A 82 1.49 -1.64 0.83
CA PHE A 82 1.99 -0.28 0.97
C PHE A 82 3.29 -0.34 1.77
N GLU A 83 4.36 0.16 1.19
CA GLU A 83 5.66 0.28 1.83
C GLU A 83 5.92 1.76 2.15
N LEU A 84 5.98 2.09 3.43
CA LEU A 84 6.28 3.45 3.90
C LEU A 84 7.75 3.54 4.31
N ASN A 85 8.50 4.42 3.68
CA ASN A 85 9.92 4.62 3.97
C ASN A 85 10.10 5.82 4.89
N TYR A 86 10.58 5.55 6.10
CA TYR A 86 10.89 6.55 7.11
C TYR A 86 12.36 6.90 7.09
N LYS A 87 12.64 8.19 7.25
CA LYS A 87 13.98 8.75 7.34
C LYS A 87 14.11 9.59 8.61
N LEU A 88 15.28 9.52 9.24
CA LEU A 88 15.66 10.48 10.27
C LEU A 88 16.02 11.81 9.61
N ASN A 89 15.22 12.84 9.85
CA ASN A 89 15.57 14.19 9.45
C ASN A 89 16.51 14.80 10.50
N ASN A 90 17.79 14.91 10.16
CA ASN A 90 18.84 15.42 11.04
C ASN A 90 18.63 16.90 11.44
N GLU A 91 17.99 17.71 10.60
CA GLU A 91 17.74 19.13 10.88
C GLU A 91 16.63 19.31 11.93
N LEU A 92 15.57 18.51 11.82
CA LEU A 92 14.43 18.57 12.73
C LEU A 92 14.55 17.63 13.93
N SER A 93 15.58 16.76 13.95
CA SER A 93 15.70 15.64 14.90
C SER A 93 14.40 14.83 15.01
N LYS A 94 13.66 14.70 13.90
CA LYS A 94 12.37 14.02 13.79
C LYS A 94 12.42 12.98 12.69
N ILE A 95 11.66 11.91 12.86
CA ILE A 95 11.46 10.92 11.81
C ILE A 95 10.36 11.46 10.90
N VAL A 96 10.57 11.36 9.59
CA VAL A 96 9.62 11.82 8.57
C VAL A 96 9.46 10.70 7.55
N ILE A 97 8.26 10.53 6.99
CA ILE A 97 8.03 9.65 5.83
C ILE A 97 8.59 10.36 4.62
N SER A 98 9.64 9.79 4.02
CA SER A 98 10.30 10.34 2.83
C SER A 98 9.70 9.85 1.53
N SER A 99 9.19 8.61 1.51
CA SER A 99 8.52 8.08 0.33
C SER A 99 7.58 6.93 0.66
N ALA A 100 6.75 6.56 -0.31
CA ALA A 100 5.97 5.33 -0.26
C ALA A 100 5.97 4.61 -1.61
N LYS A 101 5.86 3.28 -1.56
CA LYS A 101 5.62 2.41 -2.71
C LYS A 101 4.31 1.65 -2.50
N ILE A 102 3.47 1.63 -3.52
CA ILE A 102 2.19 0.93 -3.53
C ILE A 102 2.24 -0.11 -4.63
N GLU A 103 1.92 -1.35 -4.28
CA GLU A 103 1.81 -2.46 -5.23
C GLU A 103 0.43 -3.12 -5.09
N LEU A 104 -0.20 -3.42 -6.23
CA LEU A 104 -1.44 -4.17 -6.30
C LEU A 104 -1.15 -5.59 -6.80
N PHE A 105 -1.83 -6.56 -6.22
CA PHE A 105 -1.71 -7.98 -6.50
C PHE A 105 -3.08 -8.53 -6.92
N PHE A 106 -3.11 -9.46 -7.87
CA PHE A 106 -4.31 -10.23 -8.24
C PHE A 106 -5.56 -9.39 -8.49
N LEU A 107 -5.42 -8.29 -9.23
CA LEU A 107 -6.61 -7.57 -9.71
C LEU A 107 -7.49 -8.58 -10.46
N GLU A 108 -8.75 -8.71 -10.07
CA GLU A 108 -9.74 -9.57 -10.73
C GLU A 108 -10.14 -8.96 -12.10
N LYS A 109 -9.18 -8.86 -13.02
CA LYS A 109 -9.27 -8.09 -14.27
C LYS A 109 -10.39 -8.57 -15.19
N TYR A 110 -10.71 -9.86 -15.17
CA TYR A 110 -11.83 -10.44 -15.92
C TYR A 110 -13.22 -9.99 -15.42
N ARG A 111 -13.32 -9.39 -14.22
CA ARG A 111 -14.55 -8.73 -13.74
C ARG A 111 -15.06 -7.66 -14.70
N VAL A 112 -14.17 -7.04 -15.47
CA VAL A 112 -14.51 -5.99 -16.46
C VAL A 112 -15.51 -6.49 -17.51
N VAL A 113 -15.38 -7.75 -17.91
CA VAL A 113 -16.13 -8.36 -19.03
C VAL A 113 -17.24 -9.30 -18.58
N GLU A 114 -17.29 -9.62 -17.28
CA GLU A 114 -18.27 -10.52 -16.68
C GLU A 114 -19.69 -9.97 -16.83
N ALA A 115 -20.61 -10.82 -17.27
CA ALA A 115 -22.03 -10.48 -17.35
C ALA A 115 -22.71 -10.77 -16.01
N PHE A 116 -22.86 -9.73 -15.18
CA PHE A 116 -23.52 -9.87 -13.88
C PHE A 116 -25.02 -10.15 -14.05
N VAL A 117 -25.48 -11.27 -13.50
CA VAL A 117 -26.93 -11.58 -13.42
C VAL A 117 -27.47 -11.01 -12.11
N GLU A 118 -28.72 -10.50 -12.10
CA GLU A 118 -29.33 -9.86 -10.92
C GLU A 118 -29.26 -10.71 -9.64
N GLN A 119 -29.42 -12.03 -9.76
CA GLN A 119 -29.33 -12.97 -8.62
C GLN A 119 -27.95 -13.02 -7.95
N SER A 120 -26.89 -12.60 -8.66
CA SER A 120 -25.52 -12.55 -8.12
C SER A 120 -25.35 -11.43 -7.10
N ARG A 121 -26.15 -10.35 -7.19
CA ARG A 121 -25.97 -9.09 -6.44
C ARG A 121 -24.56 -8.50 -6.54
N GLU A 122 -23.82 -8.83 -7.59
CA GLU A 122 -22.48 -8.28 -7.87
C GLU A 122 -22.54 -7.14 -8.89
N SER A 123 -21.47 -6.36 -8.96
CA SER A 123 -21.27 -5.32 -9.98
C SER A 123 -19.87 -5.35 -10.55
N ASN A 124 -19.71 -4.66 -11.66
CA ASN A 124 -18.40 -4.22 -12.17
C ASN A 124 -17.71 -3.23 -11.20
N PHE A 125 -16.49 -2.80 -11.51
CA PHE A 125 -15.73 -1.83 -10.73
C PHE A 125 -16.46 -0.48 -10.58
N HIS A 126 -16.29 0.17 -9.43
CA HIS A 126 -17.01 1.41 -9.10
C HIS A 126 -16.82 2.52 -10.13
N ILE A 127 -15.63 2.62 -10.73
CA ILE A 127 -15.29 3.71 -11.65
C ILE A 127 -16.22 3.82 -12.85
N PHE A 128 -16.71 2.70 -13.40
CA PHE A 128 -17.65 2.74 -14.54
C PHE A 128 -18.97 3.42 -14.17
N TYR A 129 -19.48 3.16 -12.97
CA TYR A 129 -20.69 3.80 -12.46
C TYR A 129 -20.45 5.26 -12.09
N CYS A 130 -19.28 5.56 -11.52
CA CYS A 130 -18.85 6.93 -11.21
C CYS A 130 -18.75 7.78 -12.48
N LEU A 131 -18.20 7.23 -13.55
CA LEU A 131 -18.06 7.88 -14.85
C LEU A 131 -19.43 8.25 -15.43
N LEU A 132 -20.35 7.28 -15.51
CA LEU A 132 -21.68 7.49 -16.10
C LEU A 132 -22.54 8.47 -15.30
N ALA A 133 -22.39 8.51 -13.98
CA ALA A 133 -23.18 9.40 -13.15
C ALA A 133 -22.54 10.78 -12.97
N GLY A 134 -21.21 10.86 -12.93
CA GLY A 134 -20.49 12.07 -12.56
C GLY A 134 -20.07 12.98 -13.71
N LEU A 135 -19.94 12.47 -14.94
CA LEU A 135 -19.57 13.31 -16.09
C LEU A 135 -20.67 14.34 -16.43
N SER A 136 -20.25 15.52 -16.86
CA SER A 136 -21.18 16.52 -17.39
C SER A 136 -21.84 16.04 -18.70
N PRO A 137 -23.01 16.58 -19.08
CA PRO A 137 -23.66 16.21 -20.34
C PRO A 137 -22.76 16.42 -21.57
N GLN A 138 -21.96 17.49 -21.59
CA GLN A 138 -21.01 17.75 -22.66
C GLN A 138 -19.92 16.68 -22.73
N GLN A 139 -19.29 16.35 -21.59
CA GLN A 139 -18.26 15.30 -21.55
C GLN A 139 -18.82 13.93 -21.93
N LYS A 140 -20.07 13.62 -21.58
CA LYS A 140 -20.73 12.38 -22.03
C LYS A 140 -20.85 12.34 -23.55
N LEU A 141 -21.25 13.44 -24.19
CA LEU A 141 -21.28 13.54 -25.65
C LEU A 141 -19.90 13.39 -26.26
N ASP A 142 -18.88 14.03 -25.67
CA ASP A 142 -17.50 13.94 -26.15
C ASP A 142 -16.97 12.49 -26.14
N PHE A 143 -17.39 11.70 -25.15
CA PHE A 143 -17.04 10.28 -25.02
C PHE A 143 -18.08 9.30 -25.60
N GLU A 144 -19.04 9.78 -26.39
CA GLU A 144 -20.10 8.96 -27.01
C GLU A 144 -20.98 8.18 -26.01
N LEU A 145 -21.00 8.63 -24.75
CA LEU A 145 -21.77 8.01 -23.69
C LEU A 145 -23.23 8.44 -23.76
N THR A 146 -24.14 7.48 -23.56
CA THR A 146 -25.58 7.77 -23.43
C THR A 146 -25.86 8.61 -22.17
N ASN A 147 -27.00 9.32 -22.12
CA ASN A 147 -27.41 10.19 -20.98
C ASN A 147 -27.66 9.41 -19.66
N GLY A 148 -26.62 8.77 -19.11
CA GLY A 148 -26.62 8.10 -17.79
C GLY A 148 -27.36 6.75 -17.71
N ARG A 149 -27.85 6.18 -18.83
CA ARG A 149 -28.56 4.90 -18.80
C ARG A 149 -27.60 3.73 -18.73
N ILE A 150 -27.42 3.17 -17.53
CA ILE A 150 -26.62 1.97 -17.26
C ILE A 150 -27.05 0.79 -18.14
N SER A 151 -28.35 0.64 -18.40
CA SER A 151 -28.91 -0.43 -19.24
C SER A 151 -28.44 -0.40 -20.70
N SER A 152 -27.85 0.70 -21.15
CA SER A 152 -27.28 0.82 -22.51
C SER A 152 -25.96 0.08 -22.68
N TYR A 153 -25.36 -0.41 -21.58
CA TYR A 153 -24.04 -1.04 -21.59
C TYR A 153 -24.11 -2.45 -21.03
N ARG A 154 -23.81 -3.46 -21.85
CA ARG A 154 -23.84 -4.89 -21.47
C ARG A 154 -22.99 -5.16 -20.22
N LEU A 155 -21.82 -4.54 -20.13
CA LEU A 155 -20.86 -4.74 -19.03
C LEU A 155 -21.34 -4.25 -17.66
N LEU A 156 -22.40 -3.42 -17.64
CA LEU A 156 -22.98 -2.84 -16.43
C LEU A 156 -24.43 -3.26 -16.20
N ALA A 157 -25.12 -3.66 -17.26
CA ALA A 157 -26.51 -4.10 -17.19
C ALA A 157 -26.62 -5.43 -16.43
N GLN A 158 -27.30 -5.41 -15.29
CA GLN A 158 -27.73 -6.64 -14.63
C GLN A 158 -28.83 -7.28 -15.47
N TYR A 159 -28.57 -8.45 -16.04
CA TYR A 159 -29.50 -9.08 -17.00
C TYR A 159 -30.79 -9.51 -16.30
N ARG A 160 -31.93 -8.90 -16.66
CA ARG A 160 -33.28 -9.24 -16.15
C ARG A 160 -33.85 -10.39 -16.99
N ARG A 161 -33.69 -11.65 -16.56
CA ARG A 161 -34.46 -12.77 -17.14
C ARG A 161 -35.88 -12.71 -16.57
N ASN A 162 -36.82 -12.23 -17.38
CA ASN A 162 -38.28 -12.26 -17.18
C ASN A 162 -38.85 -11.37 -16.06
N SER A 163 -39.31 -10.16 -16.40
CA SER A 163 -40.50 -9.55 -15.80
C SER A 163 -40.97 -8.38 -16.66
N ARG A 164 -42.21 -8.46 -17.17
CA ARG A 164 -42.95 -7.40 -17.87
C ARG A 164 -43.44 -6.34 -16.87
N GLU A 165 -42.57 -5.82 -16.02
CA GLU A 165 -42.92 -4.72 -15.12
C GLU A 165 -42.11 -3.48 -15.44
N ASN A 166 -42.88 -2.49 -15.87
CA ASN A 166 -42.55 -1.11 -16.20
C ASN A 166 -41.33 -0.57 -15.47
N PHE A 167 -40.41 0.02 -16.24
CA PHE A 167 -39.53 1.05 -15.75
C PHE A 167 -40.40 2.17 -15.16
N ILE A 168 -40.56 2.18 -13.84
CA ILE A 168 -41.00 3.39 -13.15
C ILE A 168 -39.81 4.35 -13.22
N ASN A 169 -40.06 5.47 -13.90
CA ASN A 169 -39.15 6.60 -14.02
C ASN A 169 -38.51 6.94 -12.66
N GLY A 170 -37.18 6.97 -12.61
CA GLY A 170 -36.47 7.78 -11.61
C GLY A 170 -35.76 7.09 -10.44
N GLU A 171 -35.80 5.76 -10.28
CA GLU A 171 -35.03 5.11 -9.20
C GLU A 171 -33.54 4.94 -9.56
N THR A 172 -32.84 6.04 -9.29
CA THR A 172 -31.43 6.31 -9.53
C THR A 172 -30.59 5.68 -8.41
N THR A 173 -29.62 4.82 -8.75
CA THR A 173 -28.36 4.51 -8.02
C THR A 173 -28.36 4.27 -6.48
N SER A 174 -29.52 4.18 -5.83
CA SER A 174 -29.68 4.28 -4.37
C SER A 174 -29.15 3.09 -3.55
N TRP A 175 -28.71 2.01 -4.19
CA TRP A 175 -28.43 0.73 -3.53
C TRP A 175 -26.93 0.35 -3.45
N MET A 176 -26.02 1.29 -3.73
CA MET A 176 -24.59 0.95 -3.93
C MET A 176 -23.70 1.17 -2.71
N PHE A 177 -24.05 2.00 -1.73
CA PHE A 177 -23.26 2.21 -0.52
C PHE A 177 -24.19 2.29 0.70
N GLY A 178 -23.95 1.43 1.69
CA GLY A 178 -24.84 1.27 2.85
C GLY A 178 -24.90 2.54 3.68
N GLY A 179 -26.09 2.85 4.20
CA GLY A 179 -26.23 3.68 5.39
C GLY A 179 -26.06 5.19 5.22
N GLU A 180 -26.56 5.78 4.15
CA GLU A 180 -27.06 7.16 4.15
C GLU A 180 -27.88 7.32 2.87
N ARG A 181 -29.18 7.63 3.00
CA ARG A 181 -29.98 8.07 1.84
C ARG A 181 -29.22 9.24 1.21
N THR A 182 -28.98 9.17 -0.11
CA THR A 182 -28.42 10.24 -0.96
C THR A 182 -27.00 10.72 -0.62
N ARG A 183 -25.97 10.07 -1.19
CA ARG A 183 -24.87 10.83 -1.80
C ARG A 183 -24.86 10.52 -3.29
N PRO A 184 -25.20 11.48 -4.17
CA PRO A 184 -25.28 11.20 -5.60
C PRO A 184 -23.90 10.76 -6.08
N THR A 185 -23.86 9.69 -6.87
CA THR A 185 -22.66 9.11 -7.49
C THR A 185 -21.76 10.16 -8.20
N PHE A 186 -22.31 11.35 -8.49
CA PHE A 186 -21.61 12.57 -8.87
C PHE A 186 -20.49 13.01 -7.90
N GLU A 187 -20.74 13.03 -6.59
CA GLU A 187 -19.74 13.44 -5.59
C GLU A 187 -18.53 12.51 -5.58
N LEU A 188 -18.73 11.23 -5.90
CA LEU A 188 -17.66 10.25 -5.88
C LEU A 188 -16.70 10.45 -7.06
N LEU A 189 -17.22 10.73 -8.27
CA LEU A 189 -16.36 11.12 -9.38
C LEU A 189 -15.64 12.44 -9.10
N SER A 190 -16.31 13.42 -8.48
CA SER A 190 -15.67 14.67 -8.09
C SER A 190 -14.51 14.46 -7.11
N LYS A 191 -14.66 13.53 -6.15
CA LYS A 191 -13.57 13.14 -5.23
C LYS A 191 -12.42 12.45 -5.96
N VAL A 192 -12.72 11.55 -6.90
CA VAL A 192 -11.70 10.90 -7.72
C VAL A 192 -10.94 11.91 -8.59
N VAL A 193 -11.64 12.86 -9.21
CA VAL A 193 -11.01 13.95 -9.98
C VAL A 193 -10.16 14.85 -9.07
N GLY A 194 -10.64 15.18 -7.87
CA GLY A 194 -9.85 15.89 -6.86
C GLY A 194 -8.58 15.14 -6.47
N ALA A 195 -8.68 13.83 -6.25
CA ALA A 195 -7.55 12.96 -5.92
C ALA A 195 -6.52 12.89 -7.06
N PHE A 196 -6.96 12.78 -8.32
CA PHE A 196 -6.09 12.84 -9.49
C PHE A 196 -5.32 14.17 -9.55
N LYS A 197 -5.98 15.31 -9.27
CA LYS A 197 -5.33 16.62 -9.25
C LYS A 197 -4.27 16.75 -8.14
N ILE A 198 -4.54 16.22 -6.94
CA ILE A 198 -3.57 16.22 -5.82
C ILE A 198 -2.33 15.39 -6.17
N LEU A 199 -2.50 14.32 -6.95
CA LEU A 199 -1.43 13.45 -7.41
C LEU A 199 -0.80 13.89 -8.75
N ASN A 200 -0.98 15.16 -9.13
CA ASN A 200 -0.40 15.77 -10.33
C ASN A 200 -0.67 15.01 -11.65
N PHE A 201 -1.83 14.37 -11.78
CA PHE A 201 -2.30 13.91 -13.07
C PHE A 201 -2.74 15.12 -13.90
N ASN A 202 -2.23 15.21 -15.12
CA ASN A 202 -2.62 16.31 -16.00
C ASN A 202 -4.03 16.09 -16.57
N GLU A 203 -4.69 17.16 -16.99
CA GLU A 203 -6.09 17.09 -17.45
C GLU A 203 -6.26 16.17 -18.67
N LYS A 204 -5.26 16.11 -19.55
CA LYS A 204 -5.25 15.24 -20.73
C LYS A 204 -5.13 13.75 -20.36
N GLU A 205 -4.34 13.41 -19.35
CA GLU A 205 -4.19 12.05 -18.81
C GLU A 205 -5.55 11.60 -18.25
N ILE A 206 -6.19 12.44 -17.45
CA ILE A 206 -7.52 12.18 -16.88
C ILE A 206 -8.56 12.00 -18.00
N GLU A 207 -8.57 12.88 -18.99
CA GLU A 207 -9.48 12.80 -20.15
C GLU A 207 -9.26 11.50 -20.95
N ASN A 208 -8.01 11.10 -21.18
CA ASN A 208 -7.71 9.87 -21.89
C ASN A 208 -8.12 8.63 -21.09
N ILE A 209 -7.98 8.63 -19.76
CA ILE A 209 -8.49 7.55 -18.90
C ILE A 209 -10.02 7.42 -19.08
N TRP A 210 -10.75 8.53 -19.02
CA TRP A 210 -12.20 8.54 -19.27
C TRP A 210 -12.57 8.04 -20.66
N ARG A 211 -11.82 8.47 -21.68
CA ARG A 211 -12.00 8.03 -23.07
C ARG A 211 -11.84 6.53 -23.22
N LEU A 212 -10.81 5.94 -22.61
CA LEU A 212 -10.57 4.50 -22.68
C LEU A 212 -11.60 3.69 -21.88
N LEU A 213 -12.04 4.17 -20.70
CA LEU A 213 -13.14 3.54 -19.96
C LEU A 213 -14.45 3.55 -20.77
N ALA A 214 -14.76 4.65 -21.46
CA ALA A 214 -15.89 4.73 -22.37
C ALA A 214 -15.75 3.74 -23.55
N ALA A 215 -14.55 3.63 -24.11
CA ALA A 215 -14.27 2.67 -25.19
C ALA A 215 -14.52 1.22 -24.75
N ILE A 216 -14.13 0.84 -23.53
CA ILE A 216 -14.42 -0.49 -22.95
C ILE A 216 -15.93 -0.75 -22.89
N LEU A 217 -16.72 0.24 -22.45
CA LEU A 217 -18.18 0.11 -22.38
C LEU A 217 -18.82 -0.11 -23.76
N HIS A 218 -18.32 0.56 -24.80
CA HIS A 218 -18.78 0.37 -26.18
C HIS A 218 -18.29 -0.94 -26.80
N LEU A 219 -17.03 -1.32 -26.56
CA LEU A 219 -16.46 -2.61 -26.96
C LEU A 219 -17.33 -3.75 -26.43
N GLY A 220 -17.69 -3.71 -25.14
CA GLY A 220 -18.54 -4.72 -24.54
C GLY A 220 -19.93 -4.86 -25.17
N ASN A 221 -20.43 -3.84 -25.87
CA ASN A 221 -21.72 -3.91 -26.57
C ASN A 221 -21.66 -4.62 -27.93
N LEU A 222 -20.47 -4.85 -28.50
CA LEU A 222 -20.34 -5.48 -29.80
C LEU A 222 -20.94 -6.90 -29.78
N ARG A 223 -21.77 -7.17 -30.78
CA ARG A 223 -22.38 -8.48 -31.05
C ARG A 223 -21.92 -9.00 -32.40
N TYR A 224 -21.66 -10.29 -32.44
CA TYR A 224 -21.24 -11.01 -33.63
C TYR A 224 -22.43 -11.78 -34.19
N ASN A 225 -22.59 -11.74 -35.50
CA ASN A 225 -23.59 -12.53 -36.21
C ASN A 225 -22.88 -13.48 -37.17
N VAL A 226 -23.45 -14.66 -37.38
CA VAL A 226 -22.98 -15.59 -38.42
C VAL A 226 -23.99 -15.58 -39.55
N LYS A 227 -23.49 -15.39 -40.78
CA LYS A 227 -24.26 -15.63 -41.99
C LYS A 227 -23.65 -16.78 -42.76
N ASN A 228 -24.51 -17.67 -43.24
CA ASN A 228 -24.10 -18.79 -44.08
C ASN A 228 -24.21 -18.35 -45.54
N TYR A 229 -23.06 -18.21 -46.20
CA TYR A 229 -22.98 -18.08 -47.65
C TYR A 229 -22.19 -19.30 -48.15
N ASP A 230 -22.74 -20.03 -49.14
CA ASP A 230 -22.12 -21.20 -49.77
C ASP A 230 -21.62 -22.28 -48.80
N GLY A 231 -22.39 -22.57 -47.75
CA GLY A 231 -22.05 -23.61 -46.77
C GLY A 231 -20.88 -23.26 -45.84
N LYS A 232 -20.32 -22.05 -45.91
CA LYS A 232 -19.29 -21.55 -45.00
C LYS A 232 -19.88 -20.53 -44.02
N GLU A 233 -19.65 -20.75 -42.74
CA GLU A 233 -19.99 -19.80 -41.67
C GLU A 233 -19.11 -18.57 -41.81
N ASN A 234 -19.73 -17.42 -42.09
CA ASN A 234 -19.04 -16.14 -42.15
C ASN A 234 -19.42 -15.28 -40.95
N LEU A 235 -18.46 -15.07 -40.05
CA LEU A 235 -18.57 -14.12 -38.95
C LEU A 235 -18.66 -12.69 -39.50
N GLU A 236 -19.71 -11.96 -39.14
CA GLU A 236 -19.93 -10.56 -39.49
C GLU A 236 -20.18 -9.71 -38.24
N LEU A 237 -19.53 -8.55 -38.19
CA LEU A 237 -19.64 -7.56 -37.12
C LEU A 237 -20.39 -6.33 -37.66
N ASN A 238 -21.72 -6.35 -37.58
CA ASN A 238 -22.60 -5.39 -38.28
C ASN A 238 -23.10 -4.21 -37.42
N ASP A 239 -22.51 -3.98 -36.24
CA ASP A 239 -22.88 -2.87 -35.36
C ASP A 239 -22.19 -1.55 -35.77
N ARG A 240 -22.73 -0.92 -36.83
CA ARG A 240 -22.14 0.31 -37.40
C ARG A 240 -21.93 1.43 -36.38
N LEU A 241 -22.85 1.58 -35.42
CA LEU A 241 -22.82 2.66 -34.44
C LEU A 241 -21.73 2.44 -33.39
N ASN A 242 -21.70 1.27 -32.73
CA ASN A 242 -20.67 1.04 -31.72
C ASN A 242 -19.27 0.94 -32.34
N ILE A 243 -19.13 0.39 -33.55
CA ILE A 243 -17.85 0.40 -34.27
C ILE A 243 -17.37 1.85 -34.50
N GLN A 244 -18.23 2.74 -35.00
CA GLN A 244 -17.87 4.15 -35.19
C GLN A 244 -17.45 4.83 -33.89
N ARG A 245 -18.17 4.58 -32.79
CA ARG A 245 -17.81 5.11 -31.47
C ARG A 245 -16.46 4.61 -30.99
N ILE A 246 -16.20 3.31 -31.09
CA ILE A 246 -14.93 2.71 -30.67
C ILE A 246 -13.77 3.27 -31.50
N CYS A 247 -13.93 3.35 -32.84
CA CYS A 247 -12.93 3.93 -33.73
C CYS A 247 -12.62 5.39 -33.37
N LYS A 248 -13.63 6.20 -33.03
CA LYS A 248 -13.46 7.58 -32.58
C LYS A 248 -12.72 7.67 -31.24
N LEU A 249 -13.08 6.84 -30.27
CA LEU A 249 -12.50 6.87 -28.92
C LEU A 249 -11.07 6.33 -28.88
N LEU A 250 -10.81 5.20 -29.54
CA LEU A 250 -9.47 4.62 -29.61
C LEU A 250 -8.62 5.25 -30.72
N LYS A 251 -9.20 6.09 -31.58
CA LYS A 251 -8.55 6.69 -32.77
C LYS A 251 -7.88 5.64 -33.65
N ILE A 252 -8.66 4.66 -34.11
CA ILE A 252 -8.21 3.57 -34.97
C ILE A 252 -9.11 3.47 -36.19
N GLU A 253 -8.55 3.04 -37.32
CA GLU A 253 -9.30 2.77 -38.53
C GLU A 253 -10.36 1.67 -38.34
N LYS A 254 -11.54 1.88 -38.92
CA LYS A 254 -12.66 0.93 -38.87
C LYS A 254 -12.33 -0.45 -39.42
N ASN A 255 -11.65 -0.53 -40.56
CA ASN A 255 -11.37 -1.80 -41.20
C ASN A 255 -10.40 -2.64 -40.36
N LEU A 256 -9.39 -1.98 -39.78
CA LEU A 256 -8.43 -2.60 -38.86
C LEU A 256 -9.12 -3.13 -37.60
N LEU A 257 -10.02 -2.35 -36.99
CA LEU A 257 -10.78 -2.83 -35.82
C LEU A 257 -11.60 -4.09 -36.13
N ILE A 258 -12.27 -4.11 -37.28
CA ILE A 258 -13.09 -5.26 -37.68
C ILE A 258 -12.19 -6.47 -37.98
N SER A 259 -11.11 -6.30 -38.74
CA SER A 259 -10.21 -7.40 -39.08
C SER A 259 -9.55 -7.98 -37.83
N SER A 260 -9.02 -7.15 -36.92
CA SER A 260 -8.40 -7.61 -35.67
C SER A 260 -9.35 -8.36 -34.73
N LEU A 261 -10.65 -8.07 -34.77
CA LEU A 261 -11.66 -8.73 -33.94
C LEU A 261 -12.30 -9.97 -34.59
N THR A 262 -12.13 -10.19 -35.90
CA THR A 262 -12.85 -11.25 -36.63
C THR A 262 -11.95 -12.23 -37.38
N ILE A 263 -10.69 -11.87 -37.59
CA ILE A 263 -9.72 -12.65 -38.37
C ILE A 263 -8.55 -13.06 -37.46
N LYS A 264 -8.05 -14.27 -37.69
CA LYS A 264 -6.74 -14.74 -37.21
C LYS A 264 -5.82 -14.91 -38.40
N SER A 265 -4.67 -14.25 -38.35
CA SER A 265 -3.58 -14.45 -39.31
C SER A 265 -2.87 -15.75 -38.98
N LEU A 266 -2.67 -16.61 -39.98
CA LEU A 266 -1.85 -17.81 -39.87
C LEU A 266 -0.51 -17.52 -40.52
N CYS A 267 0.54 -17.40 -39.70
CA CYS A 267 1.91 -17.38 -40.18
C CYS A 267 2.32 -18.81 -40.52
N ASP A 268 2.72 -19.05 -41.77
CA ASP A 268 3.29 -20.33 -42.17
C ASP A 268 4.77 -20.34 -41.74
N LEU A 269 5.10 -21.15 -40.73
CA LEU A 269 6.41 -21.20 -40.08
C LEU A 269 7.59 -21.49 -41.04
N LYS A 270 7.31 -21.91 -42.28
CA LYS A 270 8.32 -22.24 -43.29
C LYS A 270 8.64 -21.12 -44.29
N SER A 271 7.85 -20.04 -44.36
CA SER A 271 7.99 -19.07 -45.46
C SER A 271 7.99 -17.59 -45.07
N GLU A 272 7.92 -17.25 -43.77
CA GLU A 272 7.92 -15.87 -43.23
C GLU A 272 6.92 -14.88 -43.90
N LYS A 273 6.01 -15.37 -44.75
CA LYS A 273 4.98 -14.59 -45.44
C LYS A 273 3.62 -14.89 -44.82
N GLU A 274 2.93 -13.84 -44.34
CA GLU A 274 1.53 -13.89 -43.93
C GLU A 274 0.66 -14.18 -45.16
N LEU A 275 0.29 -15.45 -45.40
CA LEU A 275 -0.43 -15.83 -46.63
C LEU A 275 -1.81 -16.43 -46.40
N ASN A 276 -2.19 -16.82 -45.18
CA ASN A 276 -3.51 -17.42 -44.90
C ASN A 276 -4.25 -16.72 -43.75
N PHE A 277 -5.51 -16.35 -44.00
CA PHE A 277 -6.41 -15.75 -43.00
C PHE A 277 -7.56 -16.70 -42.70
N ARG A 278 -7.85 -16.93 -41.41
CA ARG A 278 -9.03 -17.68 -40.97
C ARG A 278 -9.98 -16.76 -40.21
N LYS A 279 -11.28 -16.83 -40.51
CA LYS A 279 -12.32 -16.18 -39.69
C LYS A 279 -12.51 -16.95 -38.38
N LEU A 280 -12.69 -16.19 -37.30
CA LEU A 280 -12.93 -16.72 -35.96
C LEU A 280 -14.32 -17.32 -35.81
N SER A 281 -14.46 -18.24 -34.87
CA SER A 281 -15.79 -18.61 -34.35
C SER A 281 -16.41 -17.45 -33.54
N ILE A 282 -17.70 -17.55 -33.21
CA ILE A 282 -18.37 -16.56 -32.34
C ILE A 282 -17.67 -16.49 -30.99
N ASP A 283 -17.40 -17.65 -30.38
CA ASP A 283 -16.80 -17.72 -29.05
C ASP A 283 -15.38 -17.14 -29.05
N GLU A 284 -14.56 -17.49 -30.06
CA GLU A 284 -13.21 -16.93 -30.21
C GLU A 284 -13.23 -15.40 -30.43
N ALA A 285 -14.23 -14.88 -31.13
CA ALA A 285 -14.37 -13.44 -31.37
C ALA A 285 -14.86 -12.69 -30.12
N VAL A 286 -15.76 -13.30 -29.35
CA VAL A 286 -16.19 -12.80 -28.04
C VAL A 286 -15.02 -12.75 -27.07
N ASP A 287 -14.25 -13.83 -26.99
CA ASP A 287 -13.04 -13.90 -26.18
C ASP A 287 -12.04 -12.83 -26.62
N ARG A 288 -11.86 -12.62 -27.93
CA ARG A 288 -10.96 -11.58 -28.46
C ARG A 288 -11.35 -10.17 -28.04
N ARG A 289 -12.64 -9.84 -28.14
CA ARG A 289 -13.20 -8.57 -27.67
C ARG A 289 -12.98 -8.40 -26.17
N ASP A 290 -13.21 -9.45 -25.41
CA ASP A 290 -13.12 -9.41 -23.96
C ASP A 290 -11.67 -9.30 -23.49
N THR A 291 -10.73 -10.00 -24.13
CA THR A 291 -9.28 -9.81 -23.93
C THR A 291 -8.86 -8.36 -24.19
N LEU A 292 -9.34 -7.73 -25.28
CA LEU A 292 -9.05 -6.31 -25.55
C LEU A 292 -9.55 -5.40 -24.42
N CYS A 293 -10.77 -5.63 -23.92
CA CYS A 293 -11.33 -4.85 -22.81
C CYS A 293 -10.52 -5.01 -21.52
N VAL A 294 -10.17 -6.25 -21.17
CA VAL A 294 -9.43 -6.61 -19.96
C VAL A 294 -8.02 -6.01 -19.99
N GLU A 295 -7.31 -6.08 -21.12
CA GLU A 295 -5.96 -5.54 -21.24
C GLU A 295 -5.93 -4.02 -21.25
N ILE A 296 -6.87 -3.34 -21.93
CA ILE A 296 -6.99 -1.88 -21.84
C ILE A 296 -7.22 -1.46 -20.38
N TYR A 297 -8.13 -2.13 -19.67
CA TYR A 297 -8.42 -1.81 -18.26
C TYR A 297 -7.21 -2.05 -17.35
N SER A 298 -6.54 -3.19 -17.50
CA SER A 298 -5.39 -3.56 -16.69
C SER A 298 -4.23 -2.57 -16.88
N ASN A 299 -3.97 -2.16 -18.12
CA ASN A 299 -2.94 -1.17 -18.43
C ASN A 299 -3.29 0.24 -17.92
N ILE A 300 -4.58 0.61 -17.87
CA ILE A 300 -5.01 1.86 -17.19
C ILE A 300 -4.67 1.79 -15.70
N VAL A 301 -5.01 0.69 -15.02
CA VAL A 301 -4.73 0.54 -13.58
C VAL A 301 -3.22 0.56 -13.33
N ASN A 302 -2.43 -0.17 -14.11
CA ASN A 302 -0.97 -0.17 -14.00
C ASN A 302 -0.38 1.22 -14.20
N PHE A 303 -0.84 1.97 -15.22
CA PHE A 303 -0.43 3.35 -15.44
C PHE A 303 -0.74 4.25 -14.24
N ILE A 304 -1.94 4.13 -13.68
CA ILE A 304 -2.36 4.91 -12.49
C ILE A 304 -1.45 4.60 -11.30
N ILE A 305 -1.18 3.33 -11.01
CA ILE A 305 -0.32 2.92 -9.90
C ILE A 305 1.12 3.39 -10.10
N ASN A 306 1.66 3.27 -11.31
CA ASN A 306 3.00 3.76 -11.63
C ASN A 306 3.10 5.28 -11.45
N LYS A 307 2.08 6.03 -11.90
CA LYS A 307 2.03 7.49 -11.71
C LYS A 307 1.91 7.88 -10.24
N ILE A 308 1.08 7.19 -9.45
CA ILE A 308 0.99 7.37 -8.00
C ILE A 308 2.35 7.11 -7.34
N ASN A 309 3.01 6.01 -7.69
CA ASN A 309 4.33 5.68 -7.14
C ASN A 309 5.40 6.70 -7.51
N LEU A 310 5.37 7.25 -8.73
CA LEU A 310 6.28 8.32 -9.11
C LEU A 310 6.08 9.54 -8.21
N GLU A 311 4.83 9.95 -7.99
CA GLU A 311 4.46 11.11 -7.17
C GLU A 311 4.79 10.94 -5.68
N LEU A 312 4.66 9.72 -5.15
CA LEU A 312 5.02 9.39 -3.76
C LEU A 312 6.53 9.22 -3.55
N ASN A 313 7.34 9.19 -4.61
CA ASN A 313 8.79 9.03 -4.56
C ASN A 313 9.59 10.28 -5.00
N GLU A 314 8.94 11.37 -5.43
CA GLU A 314 9.64 12.56 -5.98
C GLU A 314 10.66 13.19 -5.02
N GLU A 315 10.40 13.19 -3.71
CA GLU A 315 11.33 13.75 -2.71
C GLU A 315 12.69 13.01 -2.70
N ASN A 316 12.72 11.71 -3.01
CA ASN A 316 13.95 10.92 -3.07
C ASN A 316 14.80 11.20 -4.32
N LYS A 317 14.17 11.57 -5.46
CA LYS A 317 14.93 11.93 -6.68
C LYS A 317 15.75 13.21 -6.47
N ILE A 318 15.17 14.19 -5.77
CA ILE A 318 15.83 15.48 -5.49
C ILE A 318 17.02 15.32 -4.53
N ILE A 319 16.90 14.40 -3.56
CA ILE A 319 17.93 14.19 -2.52
C ILE A 319 19.07 13.30 -3.02
N ASN A 320 18.77 12.23 -3.78
CA ASN A 320 19.81 11.33 -4.32
C ASN A 320 20.72 12.03 -5.33
N TRP A 321 20.20 12.99 -6.11
CA TRP A 321 20.99 13.77 -7.05
C TRP A 321 22.01 14.69 -6.36
N ARG A 322 21.77 15.11 -5.12
CA ARG A 322 22.62 16.08 -4.41
C ARG A 322 23.76 15.44 -3.60
N ASN A 323 23.59 14.22 -3.10
CA ASN A 323 24.47 13.72 -2.03
C ASN A 323 25.17 12.37 -2.26
N GLY A 324 24.91 11.63 -3.34
CA GLY A 324 25.67 10.41 -3.71
C GLY A 324 25.74 9.26 -2.68
N GLN A 325 25.17 9.42 -1.49
CA GLN A 325 25.12 8.43 -0.42
C GLN A 325 23.72 7.82 -0.37
N GLN A 326 23.63 6.50 -0.51
CA GLN A 326 22.41 5.75 -0.21
C GLN A 326 22.06 5.97 1.27
N GLN A 327 20.98 6.71 1.51
CA GLN A 327 20.51 6.95 2.87
C GLN A 327 19.76 5.72 3.39
N LYS A 328 20.04 5.32 4.63
CA LYS A 328 19.41 4.17 5.26
C LYS A 328 17.97 4.53 5.68
N PHE A 329 16.99 3.98 4.97
CA PHE A 329 15.57 4.09 5.30
C PHE A 329 15.14 2.97 6.26
N ILE A 330 14.08 3.22 7.03
CA ILE A 330 13.35 2.18 7.75
C ILE A 330 12.01 2.01 7.06
N SER A 331 11.77 0.80 6.55
CA SER A 331 10.55 0.45 5.83
C SER A 331 9.50 -0.12 6.79
N VAL A 332 8.27 0.38 6.67
CA VAL A 332 7.07 -0.22 7.27
C VAL A 332 6.16 -0.71 6.15
N GLY A 333 6.12 -2.03 5.96
CA GLY A 333 5.26 -2.70 5.00
C GLY A 333 3.86 -2.97 5.57
N LEU A 334 2.80 -2.67 4.82
CA LEU A 334 1.41 -2.94 5.19
C LEU A 334 0.77 -3.79 4.10
N ALA A 335 0.42 -5.05 4.41
CA ALA A 335 -0.18 -5.99 3.47
C ALA A 335 -1.67 -6.20 3.80
N ASP A 336 -2.57 -5.78 2.90
CA ASP A 336 -4.01 -6.07 2.94
C ASP A 336 -4.37 -6.91 1.73
N PHE A 337 -4.47 -8.23 1.94
CA PHE A 337 -4.79 -9.18 0.88
C PHE A 337 -6.25 -9.60 0.95
N GLN A 338 -6.77 -9.98 -0.21
CA GLN A 338 -8.11 -10.52 -0.31
C GLN A 338 -8.24 -11.79 0.52
N SER A 339 -9.40 -11.96 1.16
CA SER A 339 -9.66 -13.16 1.97
C SER A 339 -9.74 -14.37 1.06
N LEU A 340 -9.47 -15.55 1.61
CA LEU A 340 -9.81 -16.79 0.94
C LEU A 340 -11.30 -16.81 0.60
N GLU A 341 -11.64 -16.99 -0.68
CA GLU A 341 -13.00 -16.97 -1.20
C GLU A 341 -13.49 -18.37 -1.54
N ASN A 342 -14.75 -18.64 -1.16
CA ASN A 342 -15.48 -19.82 -1.60
C ASN A 342 -16.89 -19.41 -2.08
N LYS A 343 -17.06 -19.27 -3.39
CA LYS A 343 -18.30 -18.88 -4.07
C LYS A 343 -19.21 -20.10 -4.26
N LEU A 344 -19.97 -20.45 -3.23
CA LEU A 344 -20.87 -21.63 -3.23
C LEU A 344 -21.91 -21.65 -4.38
N LYS A 345 -22.39 -20.49 -4.86
CA LYS A 345 -23.47 -20.42 -5.87
C LYS A 345 -22.98 -20.42 -7.33
N ASN A 346 -21.86 -19.76 -7.62
CA ASN A 346 -21.39 -19.55 -8.99
C ASN A 346 -20.22 -20.49 -9.35
N GLY A 347 -19.66 -21.20 -8.37
CA GLY A 347 -18.40 -21.95 -8.50
C GLY A 347 -17.18 -21.02 -8.38
N ASN A 348 -16.03 -21.60 -8.06
CA ASN A 348 -14.76 -20.88 -8.00
C ASN A 348 -13.98 -21.11 -9.31
N ASN A 349 -13.43 -20.05 -9.88
CA ASN A 349 -12.70 -20.10 -11.15
C ASN A 349 -11.18 -19.95 -10.91
N PHE A 350 -10.41 -19.82 -11.99
CA PHE A 350 -8.97 -19.57 -11.95
C PHE A 350 -8.56 -18.40 -11.03
N GLU A 351 -9.31 -17.29 -11.05
CA GLU A 351 -9.01 -16.12 -10.22
C GLU A 351 -9.11 -16.43 -8.72
N GLN A 352 -10.13 -17.22 -8.32
CA GLN A 352 -10.25 -17.67 -6.93
C GLN A 352 -9.10 -18.60 -6.55
N LEU A 353 -8.60 -19.44 -7.47
CA LEU A 353 -7.42 -20.27 -7.22
C LEU A 353 -6.19 -19.41 -6.91
N CYS A 354 -5.93 -18.35 -7.69
CA CYS A 354 -4.84 -17.41 -7.46
C CYS A 354 -4.99 -16.64 -6.13
N ILE A 355 -6.20 -16.14 -5.85
CA ILE A 355 -6.51 -15.44 -4.58
C ILE A 355 -6.29 -16.37 -3.38
N ASN A 356 -6.80 -17.60 -3.47
CA ASN A 356 -6.71 -18.57 -2.38
C ASN A 356 -5.26 -19.05 -2.18
N TYR A 357 -4.47 -19.19 -3.26
CA TYR A 357 -3.03 -19.41 -3.16
C TYR A 357 -2.32 -18.28 -2.41
N GLY A 358 -2.60 -17.02 -2.75
CA GLY A 358 -2.04 -15.86 -2.03
C GLY A 358 -2.41 -15.86 -0.54
N ALA A 359 -3.67 -16.22 -0.21
CA ALA A 359 -4.14 -16.34 1.16
C ALA A 359 -3.45 -17.48 1.93
N GLU A 360 -3.24 -18.65 1.30
CA GLU A 360 -2.48 -19.77 1.87
C GLU A 360 -1.04 -19.37 2.16
N CYS A 361 -0.39 -18.64 1.24
CA CYS A 361 0.98 -18.17 1.43
C CYS A 361 1.09 -17.28 2.67
N LEU A 362 0.17 -16.31 2.84
CA LEU A 362 0.17 -15.42 4.02
C LEU A 362 -0.16 -16.16 5.31
N GLN A 363 -1.01 -17.19 5.25
CA GLN A 363 -1.27 -18.05 6.39
C GLN A 363 -0.03 -18.85 6.80
N GLN A 364 0.73 -19.37 5.84
CA GLN A 364 2.00 -20.05 6.12
C GLN A 364 3.04 -19.10 6.70
N PHE A 365 3.12 -17.87 6.19
CA PHE A 365 3.99 -16.83 6.75
C PHE A 365 3.66 -16.56 8.23
N PHE A 366 2.37 -16.48 8.58
CA PHE A 366 1.93 -16.39 9.96
C PHE A 366 2.33 -17.60 10.80
N ILE A 367 2.05 -18.81 10.33
CA ILE A 367 2.37 -20.05 11.05
C ILE A 367 3.88 -20.14 11.30
N ARG A 368 4.69 -19.90 10.27
CA ARG A 368 6.14 -19.92 10.37
C ARG A 368 6.66 -18.89 11.38
N ARG A 369 6.08 -17.68 11.43
CA ARG A 369 6.50 -16.62 12.35
C ARG A 369 6.08 -16.86 13.80
N ILE A 370 4.85 -17.32 14.03
CA ILE A 370 4.30 -17.48 15.38
C ILE A 370 4.70 -18.81 16.02
N PHE A 371 4.85 -19.88 15.24
CA PHE A 371 5.11 -21.22 15.74
C PHE A 371 6.53 -21.68 15.41
N THR A 372 6.84 -21.89 14.13
CA THR A 372 8.07 -22.59 13.71
C THR A 372 9.36 -21.83 14.07
N LEU A 373 9.42 -20.52 13.81
CA LEU A 373 10.60 -19.71 14.13
C LEU A 373 10.76 -19.48 15.63
N GLU A 374 9.67 -19.38 16.37
CA GLU A 374 9.70 -19.24 17.82
C GLU A 374 10.26 -20.51 18.49
N GLN A 375 9.84 -21.69 18.03
CA GLN A 375 10.39 -22.98 18.47
C GLN A 375 11.88 -23.11 18.11
N ALA A 376 12.27 -22.77 16.88
CA ALA A 376 13.66 -22.81 16.44
C ALA A 376 14.57 -21.87 17.25
N GLU A 377 14.06 -20.72 17.68
CA GLU A 377 14.81 -19.80 18.54
C GLU A 377 15.01 -20.39 19.96
N TYR A 378 14.03 -21.09 20.55
CA TYR A 378 14.23 -21.79 21.82
C TYR A 378 15.28 -22.91 21.73
N ALA A 379 15.23 -23.70 20.66
CA ALA A 379 16.21 -24.73 20.39
C ALA A 379 17.63 -24.13 20.27
N ALA A 380 17.77 -23.06 19.49
CA ALA A 380 19.04 -22.35 19.29
C ALA A 380 19.61 -21.74 20.59
N GLN A 381 18.74 -21.37 21.53
CA GLN A 381 19.12 -20.80 22.82
C GLN A 381 19.26 -21.82 23.94
N CYS A 382 19.15 -23.12 23.61
CA CYS A 382 19.25 -24.25 24.54
C CYS A 382 18.20 -24.20 25.66
N LEU A 383 16.93 -23.99 25.30
CA LEU A 383 15.78 -23.99 26.20
C LEU A 383 14.82 -25.18 25.90
N PRO A 384 15.23 -26.43 26.19
CA PRO A 384 14.53 -27.64 25.72
C PRO A 384 13.13 -27.81 26.31
N GLU A 385 12.91 -27.49 27.59
CA GLU A 385 11.56 -27.59 28.20
C GLU A 385 10.54 -26.66 27.52
N TRP A 386 10.98 -25.53 26.96
CA TRP A 386 10.12 -24.56 26.27
C TRP A 386 9.93 -24.92 24.81
N GLU A 387 10.97 -25.46 24.18
CA GLU A 387 10.89 -26.09 22.87
C GLU A 387 9.84 -27.22 22.89
N GLU A 388 9.98 -28.18 23.81
CA GLU A 388 9.04 -29.31 23.97
C GLU A 388 7.63 -28.83 24.30
N ARG A 389 7.49 -27.86 25.22
CA ARG A 389 6.19 -27.28 25.57
C ARG A 389 5.50 -26.61 24.39
N CYS A 390 6.25 -25.88 23.56
CA CYS A 390 5.69 -25.24 22.37
C CYS A 390 5.42 -26.25 21.24
N ALA A 391 6.25 -27.29 21.11
CA ALA A 391 6.07 -28.37 20.14
C ALA A 391 4.86 -29.26 20.47
N ALA A 392 4.52 -29.41 21.76
CA ALA A 392 3.34 -30.15 22.20
C ALA A 392 2.00 -29.47 21.87
N LEU A 393 2.01 -28.19 21.46
CA LEU A 393 0.79 -27.48 21.08
C LEU A 393 0.39 -27.85 19.64
N PRO A 394 -0.77 -28.51 19.43
CA PRO A 394 -1.23 -28.81 18.09
C PRO A 394 -1.65 -27.50 17.39
N TYR A 395 -1.15 -27.29 16.17
CA TYR A 395 -1.61 -26.23 15.28
C TYR A 395 -1.80 -26.78 13.87
N LEU A 396 -2.64 -26.12 13.07
CA LEU A 396 -2.89 -26.51 11.68
C LEU A 396 -1.81 -25.94 10.75
N ASP A 397 -0.92 -26.80 10.26
CA ASP A 397 0.08 -26.43 9.25
C ASP A 397 -0.48 -26.57 7.83
N ASN A 398 -0.36 -25.53 7.01
CA ASN A 398 -0.85 -25.51 5.63
C ASN A 398 0.27 -25.68 4.58
N LEU A 399 1.50 -26.01 4.99
CA LEU A 399 2.64 -26.18 4.09
C LEU A 399 2.37 -27.21 2.99
N GLN A 400 1.76 -28.36 3.32
CA GLN A 400 1.47 -29.40 2.34
C GLN A 400 0.47 -28.95 1.26
N VAL A 401 -0.46 -28.05 1.61
CA VAL A 401 -1.40 -27.45 0.64
C VAL A 401 -0.66 -26.54 -0.31
N LEU A 402 0.25 -25.70 0.20
CA LEU A 402 1.09 -24.82 -0.62
C LEU A 402 2.02 -25.60 -1.54
N GLU A 403 2.61 -26.66 -1.02
CA GLU A 403 3.46 -27.56 -1.79
C GLU A 403 2.72 -28.16 -2.99
N MET A 404 1.52 -28.71 -2.75
CA MET A 404 0.65 -29.23 -3.80
C MET A 404 0.18 -28.14 -4.78
N LEU A 405 -0.09 -26.92 -4.30
CA LEU A 405 -0.57 -25.83 -5.14
C LEU A 405 0.51 -25.30 -6.09
N ALA A 406 1.74 -25.10 -5.61
CA ALA A 406 2.75 -24.36 -6.37
C ALA A 406 4.21 -24.81 -6.21
N VAL A 407 4.60 -25.60 -5.22
CA VAL A 407 6.05 -25.88 -4.99
C VAL A 407 6.49 -27.21 -5.60
N GLN A 408 5.73 -28.28 -5.37
CA GLN A 408 6.11 -29.62 -5.79
C GLN A 408 6.15 -29.76 -7.33
N PRO A 409 6.99 -30.67 -7.86
CA PRO A 409 6.86 -31.13 -9.24
C PRO A 409 5.43 -31.65 -9.47
N LEU A 410 4.82 -31.28 -10.60
CA LEU A 410 3.41 -31.57 -10.88
C LEU A 410 2.43 -30.95 -9.87
N SER A 411 2.80 -29.86 -9.18
CA SER A 411 1.86 -29.00 -8.46
C SER A 411 0.73 -28.50 -9.37
N VAL A 412 -0.42 -28.15 -8.80
CA VAL A 412 -1.61 -27.69 -9.53
C VAL A 412 -1.26 -26.58 -10.52
N MET A 413 -0.52 -25.55 -10.10
CA MET A 413 -0.10 -24.46 -10.97
C MET A 413 0.84 -24.92 -12.10
N SER A 414 1.80 -25.81 -11.80
CA SER A 414 2.70 -26.34 -12.83
C SER A 414 1.98 -27.19 -13.87
N VAL A 415 0.98 -27.98 -13.47
CA VAL A 415 0.15 -28.77 -14.38
C VAL A 415 -0.69 -27.85 -15.27
N ILE A 416 -1.25 -26.76 -14.71
CA ILE A 416 -1.96 -25.74 -15.50
C ILE A 416 -1.01 -25.10 -16.53
N ASP A 417 0.22 -24.76 -16.15
CA ASP A 417 1.21 -24.19 -17.05
C ASP A 417 1.60 -25.15 -18.19
N ASP A 418 1.95 -26.39 -17.84
CA ASP A 418 2.41 -27.39 -18.81
C ASP A 418 1.32 -27.72 -19.83
N ILE A 419 0.06 -27.86 -19.38
CA ILE A 419 -1.07 -28.17 -20.26
C ILE A 419 -1.50 -26.94 -21.06
N SER A 420 -1.31 -25.73 -20.54
CA SER A 420 -1.58 -24.51 -21.32
C SER A 420 -0.72 -24.48 -22.59
N ILE A 421 0.51 -24.96 -22.54
CA ILE A 421 1.45 -24.87 -23.67
C ILE A 421 1.32 -26.08 -24.62
N ALA A 422 0.65 -27.15 -24.19
CA ALA A 422 0.49 -28.35 -24.98
C ALA A 422 -0.31 -28.12 -26.30
N PRO A 423 0.04 -28.80 -27.40
CA PRO A 423 -0.64 -28.65 -28.69
C PRO A 423 -2.12 -29.09 -28.66
N GLU A 424 -2.47 -30.05 -27.79
CA GLU A 424 -3.84 -30.50 -27.53
C GLU A 424 -4.36 -30.00 -26.15
N ALA A 425 -4.10 -28.73 -25.84
CA ALA A 425 -4.56 -28.09 -24.62
C ALA A 425 -6.10 -28.08 -24.53
N SER A 426 -6.66 -28.81 -23.57
CA SER A 426 -8.09 -28.78 -23.25
C SER A 426 -8.32 -28.84 -21.74
N ASP A 427 -9.37 -28.19 -21.26
CA ASP A 427 -9.72 -28.19 -19.84
C ASP A 427 -10.02 -29.60 -19.31
N THR A 428 -10.50 -30.51 -20.17
CA THR A 428 -10.70 -31.93 -19.84
C THR A 428 -9.38 -32.67 -19.64
N ASN A 429 -8.37 -32.38 -20.48
CA ASN A 429 -7.02 -32.93 -20.31
C ASN A 429 -6.34 -32.38 -19.06
N LEU A 430 -6.59 -31.10 -18.73
CA LEU A 430 -6.16 -30.50 -17.48
C LEU A 430 -6.73 -31.25 -16.27
N LEU A 431 -8.05 -31.47 -16.25
CA LEU A 431 -8.71 -32.15 -15.15
C LEU A 431 -8.24 -33.60 -14.99
N SER A 432 -8.09 -34.34 -16.09
CA SER A 432 -7.62 -35.73 -16.05
C SER A 432 -6.20 -35.83 -15.48
N LYS A 433 -5.31 -34.91 -15.87
CA LYS A 433 -3.95 -34.86 -15.33
C LYS A 433 -3.93 -34.50 -13.86
N LEU A 434 -4.69 -33.49 -13.43
CA LEU A 434 -4.80 -33.11 -12.02
C LEU A 434 -5.30 -34.28 -11.15
N HIS A 435 -6.31 -35.02 -11.62
CA HIS A 435 -6.76 -36.23 -10.93
C HIS A 435 -5.69 -37.31 -10.87
N SER A 436 -4.97 -37.56 -11.96
CA SER A 436 -3.88 -38.57 -11.96
C SER A 436 -2.74 -38.20 -11.02
N SER A 437 -2.43 -36.91 -10.88
CA SER A 437 -1.31 -36.41 -10.07
C SER A 437 -1.63 -36.33 -8.58
N HIS A 438 -2.87 -36.01 -8.20
CA HIS A 438 -3.20 -35.68 -6.81
C HIS A 438 -4.27 -36.55 -6.14
N SER A 439 -4.92 -37.48 -6.85
CA SER A 439 -5.99 -38.33 -6.27
C SER A 439 -5.54 -39.22 -5.10
N ASN A 440 -4.25 -39.56 -5.04
CA ASN A 440 -3.71 -40.37 -3.94
C ASN A 440 -3.74 -39.65 -2.58
N ASN A 441 -3.84 -38.32 -2.56
CA ASN A 441 -3.86 -37.52 -1.33
C ASN A 441 -5.26 -36.95 -1.06
N GLU A 442 -6.22 -37.83 -0.75
CA GLU A 442 -7.63 -37.47 -0.48
C GLU A 442 -7.81 -36.46 0.67
N SER A 443 -6.79 -36.31 1.53
CA SER A 443 -6.78 -35.35 2.63
C SER A 443 -6.69 -33.90 2.15
N LEU A 444 -5.97 -33.65 1.04
CA LEU A 444 -5.72 -32.32 0.48
C LEU A 444 -6.49 -32.07 -0.82
N TYR A 445 -6.59 -33.08 -1.67
CA TYR A 445 -7.23 -33.00 -2.98
C TYR A 445 -8.41 -33.98 -3.06
N GLN A 446 -9.58 -33.50 -3.46
CA GLN A 446 -10.76 -34.34 -3.61
C GLN A 446 -11.31 -34.29 -5.03
N LYS A 447 -11.50 -35.48 -5.59
CA LYS A 447 -12.22 -35.69 -6.86
C LYS A 447 -13.73 -35.68 -6.60
N PRO A 448 -14.55 -34.98 -7.41
CA PRO A 448 -16.01 -35.07 -7.28
C PRO A 448 -16.51 -36.50 -7.53
N LYS A 449 -17.58 -36.89 -6.82
CA LYS A 449 -18.17 -38.24 -6.94
C LYS A 449 -18.73 -38.54 -8.34
N SER A 450 -19.10 -37.51 -9.10
CA SER A 450 -19.56 -37.63 -10.48
C SER A 450 -18.51 -37.10 -11.44
N SER A 451 -18.09 -37.91 -12.41
CA SER A 451 -17.18 -37.50 -13.49
C SER A 451 -17.80 -36.46 -14.45
N LEU A 452 -19.11 -36.22 -14.36
CA LEU A 452 -19.80 -35.18 -15.14
C LEU A 452 -19.54 -33.77 -14.60
N LEU A 453 -19.02 -33.65 -13.37
CA LEU A 453 -18.64 -32.37 -12.78
C LEU A 453 -17.19 -32.07 -13.17
N ASN A 454 -16.98 -31.16 -14.12
CA ASN A 454 -15.67 -30.68 -14.56
C ASN A 454 -14.98 -29.78 -13.50
N GLN A 455 -14.75 -30.36 -12.32
CA GLN A 455 -14.31 -29.65 -11.12
C GLN A 455 -13.31 -30.49 -10.32
N PHE A 456 -12.48 -29.80 -9.55
CA PHE A 456 -11.65 -30.41 -8.52
C PHE A 456 -11.80 -29.64 -7.21
N ALA A 457 -11.46 -30.26 -6.08
CA ALA A 457 -11.55 -29.60 -4.78
C ALA A 457 -10.23 -29.65 -4.01
N ILE A 458 -9.88 -28.55 -3.37
CA ILE A 458 -8.69 -28.43 -2.52
C ILE A 458 -9.14 -28.09 -1.10
N ARG A 459 -8.54 -28.77 -0.13
CA ARG A 459 -8.75 -28.48 1.29
C ARG A 459 -7.78 -27.39 1.73
N HIS A 460 -8.30 -26.17 1.77
CA HIS A 460 -7.60 -25.00 2.28
C HIS A 460 -7.69 -24.91 3.81
N TYR A 461 -6.94 -23.99 4.43
CA TYR A 461 -6.98 -23.77 5.88
C TYR A 461 -8.38 -23.36 6.39
N THR A 462 -9.22 -22.79 5.53
CA THR A 462 -10.62 -22.42 5.87
C THR A 462 -11.64 -23.55 5.60
N GLY A 463 -11.23 -24.63 4.93
CA GLY A 463 -12.08 -25.74 4.53
C GLY A 463 -11.96 -26.11 3.04
N LEU A 464 -12.86 -26.98 2.58
CA LEU A 464 -12.86 -27.48 1.20
C LEU A 464 -13.42 -26.43 0.22
N VAL A 465 -12.68 -26.17 -0.86
CA VAL A 465 -13.08 -25.25 -1.95
C VAL A 465 -13.09 -26.01 -3.27
N GLN A 466 -14.19 -25.88 -4.02
CA GLN A 466 -14.39 -26.53 -5.32
C GLN A 466 -14.12 -25.54 -6.47
N TYR A 467 -13.26 -25.93 -7.42
CA TYR A 467 -12.85 -25.13 -8.57
C TYR A 467 -13.35 -25.73 -9.87
N LYS A 468 -13.86 -24.89 -10.77
CA LYS A 468 -14.25 -25.22 -12.14
C LYS A 468 -13.07 -25.10 -13.08
N VAL A 469 -12.84 -26.14 -13.89
CA VAL A 469 -11.69 -26.15 -14.82
C VAL A 469 -11.97 -25.35 -16.10
N GLU A 470 -13.23 -25.14 -16.43
CA GLU A 470 -13.66 -24.41 -17.62
C GLU A 470 -13.03 -23.01 -17.70
N GLY A 471 -12.31 -22.75 -18.79
CA GLY A 471 -11.62 -21.49 -19.06
C GLY A 471 -10.33 -21.27 -18.28
N MET A 472 -9.87 -22.22 -17.45
CA MET A 472 -8.63 -22.06 -16.68
C MET A 472 -7.40 -21.92 -17.58
N LEU A 473 -7.28 -22.73 -18.63
CA LEU A 473 -6.13 -22.69 -19.54
C LEU A 473 -6.06 -21.39 -20.33
N LEU A 474 -7.20 -20.89 -20.82
CA LEU A 474 -7.29 -19.61 -21.53
C LEU A 474 -6.86 -18.45 -20.64
N LYS A 475 -7.38 -18.41 -19.41
CA LYS A 475 -7.02 -17.38 -18.43
C LYS A 475 -5.56 -17.45 -18.01
N ASN A 476 -5.00 -18.66 -17.92
CA ASN A 476 -3.60 -18.83 -17.55
C ASN A 476 -2.63 -18.36 -18.63
N LYS A 477 -2.94 -18.59 -19.92
CA LYS A 477 -2.08 -18.16 -21.04
C LYS A 477 -1.81 -16.66 -21.05
N ASP A 478 -2.73 -15.86 -20.52
CA ASP A 478 -2.76 -14.40 -20.63
C ASP A 478 -2.42 -13.87 -22.04
N TYR A 479 -2.79 -14.65 -23.05
CA TYR A 479 -2.33 -14.43 -24.40
C TYR A 479 -3.00 -13.18 -24.98
N PHE A 480 -2.19 -12.19 -25.32
CA PHE A 480 -2.64 -11.03 -26.09
C PHE A 480 -2.37 -11.28 -27.59
N PRO A 481 -3.42 -11.44 -28.42
CA PRO A 481 -3.26 -11.71 -29.85
C PRO A 481 -2.44 -10.64 -30.58
N SER A 482 -1.58 -11.07 -31.51
CA SER A 482 -0.75 -10.18 -32.33
C SER A 482 -1.55 -9.16 -33.14
N GLU A 483 -2.75 -9.53 -33.59
CA GLU A 483 -3.66 -8.67 -34.33
C GLU A 483 -4.23 -7.55 -33.46
N LEU A 484 -4.39 -7.80 -32.15
CA LEU A 484 -4.73 -6.76 -31.18
C LEU A 484 -3.50 -5.89 -30.86
N GLN A 485 -2.29 -6.46 -30.82
CA GLN A 485 -1.06 -5.65 -30.67
C GLN A 485 -0.87 -4.68 -31.85
N LYS A 486 -1.04 -5.16 -33.08
CA LYS A 486 -1.03 -4.32 -34.29
C LYS A 486 -2.09 -3.21 -34.20
N LEU A 487 -3.30 -3.56 -33.77
CA LEU A 487 -4.40 -2.61 -33.55
C LEU A 487 -4.02 -1.48 -32.57
N ILE A 488 -3.34 -1.80 -31.47
CA ILE A 488 -2.88 -0.81 -30.49
C ILE A 488 -1.75 0.05 -31.08
N ASN A 489 -0.80 -0.56 -31.79
CA ASN A 489 0.34 0.14 -32.38
C ASN A 489 -0.09 1.14 -33.47
N GLU A 490 -1.12 0.82 -34.25
CA GLU A 490 -1.66 1.69 -35.32
C GLU A 490 -2.64 2.76 -34.81
N SER A 491 -2.97 2.76 -33.51
CA SER A 491 -3.82 3.81 -32.93
C SER A 491 -3.14 5.18 -32.96
N GLU A 492 -3.84 6.23 -33.42
CA GLU A 492 -3.32 7.60 -33.33
C GLU A 492 -3.35 8.15 -31.88
N LEU A 493 -3.96 7.42 -30.95
CA LEU A 493 -4.01 7.80 -29.55
C LEU A 493 -2.70 7.40 -28.84
N LYS A 494 -1.71 8.31 -28.87
CA LYS A 494 -0.40 8.11 -28.21
C LYS A 494 -0.47 7.65 -26.76
N PHE A 495 -1.51 8.06 -26.02
CA PHE A 495 -1.71 7.62 -24.64
C PHE A 495 -1.98 6.10 -24.56
N LEU A 496 -2.76 5.55 -25.49
CA LEU A 496 -3.04 4.11 -25.57
C LEU A 496 -1.77 3.32 -25.89
N GLN A 497 -0.98 3.76 -26.87
CA GLN A 497 0.33 3.16 -27.18
C GLN A 497 1.25 3.16 -25.94
N LYS A 498 1.35 4.31 -25.26
CA LYS A 498 2.20 4.46 -24.07
C LYS A 498 1.86 3.49 -22.94
N ILE A 499 0.58 3.31 -22.63
CA ILE A 499 0.19 2.41 -21.52
C ILE A 499 0.43 0.92 -21.84
N PHE A 500 0.50 0.55 -23.13
CA PHE A 500 0.86 -0.81 -23.55
C PHE A 500 2.38 -1.03 -23.62
N GLN A 501 3.18 -0.02 -24.01
CA GLN A 501 4.65 -0.09 -24.02
C GLN A 501 5.26 -0.28 -22.62
N ASN A 502 4.71 0.38 -21.61
CA ASN A 502 5.16 0.24 -20.22
C ASN A 502 5.08 -1.19 -19.66
N LYS A 503 4.34 -2.11 -20.32
CA LYS A 503 4.27 -3.51 -19.90
C LYS A 503 5.55 -4.28 -20.26
N GLU A 504 6.17 -3.94 -21.40
CA GLU A 504 7.38 -4.60 -21.91
C GLU A 504 8.63 -4.17 -21.11
N GLU A 505 8.78 -2.88 -20.78
CA GLU A 505 9.93 -2.37 -20.01
C GLU A 505 10.00 -2.89 -18.56
N ASN A 506 8.86 -3.19 -17.93
CA ASN A 506 8.82 -3.73 -16.57
C ASN A 506 9.11 -5.24 -16.52
N GLU A 507 8.99 -5.96 -17.64
CA GLU A 507 9.36 -7.38 -17.75
C GLU A 507 10.85 -7.56 -18.09
N GLU A 508 11.47 -6.58 -18.74
CA GLU A 508 12.92 -6.57 -19.04
C GLU A 508 13.80 -6.03 -17.89
N GLY A 509 13.20 -5.35 -16.89
CA GLY A 509 13.92 -4.71 -15.77
C GLY A 509 14.30 -5.61 -14.59
N ASP A 510 13.86 -6.87 -14.56
CA ASP A 510 14.24 -7.86 -13.54
C ASP A 510 15.39 -8.73 -14.07
N GLU A 511 16.64 -8.36 -13.73
CA GLU A 511 17.91 -9.12 -13.83
C GLU A 511 17.87 -10.50 -14.54
N ILE A 512 17.73 -10.55 -15.87
CA ILE A 512 18.15 -11.70 -16.71
C ILE A 512 18.76 -11.19 -18.04
N SER A 513 19.66 -10.23 -17.96
CA SER A 513 20.62 -9.97 -19.02
C SER A 513 21.99 -9.86 -18.36
N ASN A 514 22.73 -10.97 -18.28
CA ASN A 514 24.21 -11.03 -18.24
C ASN A 514 24.82 -12.39 -17.90
N GLU A 515 24.07 -13.49 -17.95
CA GLU A 515 24.67 -14.82 -18.08
C GLU A 515 23.84 -15.60 -19.08
N LEU A 516 24.33 -15.73 -20.31
CA LEU A 516 24.20 -16.89 -21.21
C LEU A 516 24.81 -16.47 -22.56
N SER A 517 25.95 -17.08 -22.88
CA SER A 517 26.76 -16.89 -24.09
C SER A 517 25.99 -17.20 -25.38
N GLU A 518 26.28 -16.45 -26.43
CA GLU A 518 25.67 -16.49 -27.78
C GLU A 518 25.91 -17.79 -28.59
N GLU A 519 26.34 -18.90 -27.96
CA GLU A 519 26.83 -20.09 -28.70
C GLU A 519 25.81 -21.26 -28.85
N GLU A 520 24.54 -21.13 -28.44
CA GLU A 520 23.54 -22.22 -28.56
C GLU A 520 22.37 -21.94 -29.53
N LEU A 521 22.63 -21.26 -30.65
CA LEU A 521 21.66 -21.11 -31.75
C LEU A 521 21.75 -22.29 -32.73
N ASN A 522 21.25 -23.46 -32.32
CA ASN A 522 20.91 -24.55 -33.25
C ASN A 522 19.40 -24.55 -33.54
N GLU A 523 18.99 -24.97 -34.74
CA GLU A 523 17.63 -24.88 -35.29
C GLU A 523 16.51 -25.53 -34.42
N ASN A 524 16.85 -26.40 -33.47
CA ASN A 524 15.92 -26.98 -32.48
C ASN A 524 15.77 -26.16 -31.18
N GLY A 525 16.72 -25.27 -30.88
CA GLY A 525 16.73 -24.42 -29.67
C GLY A 525 15.67 -23.30 -29.70
N ASN A 526 15.22 -22.91 -30.90
CA ASN A 526 14.19 -21.89 -31.05
C ASN A 526 12.84 -22.30 -30.42
N ILE A 527 12.44 -23.57 -30.52
CA ILE A 527 11.15 -24.03 -29.99
C ILE A 527 11.20 -24.11 -28.46
N GLU A 528 12.29 -24.62 -27.89
CA GLU A 528 12.45 -24.72 -26.44
C GLU A 528 12.57 -23.33 -25.79
N PHE A 529 13.27 -22.40 -26.44
CA PHE A 529 13.34 -21.00 -26.02
C PHE A 529 11.97 -20.31 -26.08
N ILE A 530 11.19 -20.52 -27.15
CA ILE A 530 9.82 -20.00 -27.28
C ILE A 530 8.90 -20.60 -26.20
N ILE A 531 8.96 -21.90 -25.96
CA ILE A 531 8.17 -22.58 -24.91
C ILE A 531 8.53 -22.03 -23.53
N LYS A 532 9.83 -21.83 -23.25
CA LYS A 532 10.30 -21.25 -21.99
C LYS A 532 9.79 -19.83 -21.80
N ARG A 533 9.84 -18.99 -22.84
CA ARG A 533 9.32 -17.62 -22.81
C ARG A 533 7.80 -17.57 -22.63
N ILE A 534 7.04 -18.44 -23.32
CA ILE A 534 5.58 -18.56 -23.15
C ILE A 534 5.25 -18.98 -21.71
N LYS A 535 5.98 -19.96 -21.16
CA LYS A 535 5.78 -20.41 -19.78
C LYS A 535 6.07 -19.31 -18.76
N GLN A 536 7.08 -18.49 -19.01
CA GLN A 536 7.45 -17.36 -18.14
C GLN A 536 6.37 -16.27 -18.07
N ASN A 537 5.50 -16.19 -19.08
CA ASN A 537 4.45 -15.18 -19.20
C ASN A 537 3.06 -15.69 -18.79
N THR A 538 2.93 -16.92 -18.30
CA THR A 538 1.64 -17.43 -17.79
C THR A 538 1.25 -16.73 -16.48
N GLN A 539 -0.06 -16.60 -16.25
CA GLN A 539 -0.57 -16.03 -15.01
C GLN A 539 -0.10 -16.80 -13.77
N CYS A 540 -0.08 -18.13 -13.79
CA CYS A 540 0.44 -18.93 -12.69
C CYS A 540 1.90 -18.55 -12.37
N THR A 541 2.76 -18.41 -13.38
CA THR A 541 4.16 -18.01 -13.19
C THR A 541 4.28 -16.60 -12.63
N ILE A 542 3.53 -15.64 -13.20
CA ILE A 542 3.51 -14.24 -12.74
C ILE A 542 3.01 -14.15 -11.29
N VAL A 543 1.92 -14.84 -10.96
CA VAL A 543 1.34 -14.90 -9.61
C VAL A 543 2.34 -15.48 -8.62
N ARG A 544 3.01 -16.58 -8.97
CA ARG A 544 4.03 -17.20 -8.13
C ARG A 544 5.22 -16.28 -7.91
N ARG A 545 5.75 -15.66 -8.97
CA ARG A 545 6.89 -14.72 -8.87
C ARG A 545 6.53 -13.56 -7.94
N SER A 546 5.40 -12.92 -8.19
CA SER A 546 4.88 -11.80 -7.40
C SER A 546 4.67 -12.17 -5.91
N MET A 547 4.10 -13.35 -5.61
CA MET A 547 3.99 -13.82 -4.23
C MET A 547 5.34 -14.11 -3.59
N ASN A 548 6.28 -14.73 -4.32
CA ASN A 548 7.61 -15.02 -3.81
C ASN A 548 8.38 -13.73 -3.50
N ASP A 549 8.23 -12.68 -4.31
CA ASP A 549 8.84 -11.36 -4.06
C ASP A 549 8.24 -10.68 -2.83
N LEU A 550 6.91 -10.75 -2.68
CA LEU A 550 6.24 -10.26 -1.47
C LEU A 550 6.72 -11.03 -0.24
N MET A 551 6.74 -12.36 -0.29
CA MET A 551 7.16 -13.18 0.85
C MET A 551 8.61 -12.96 1.22
N ARG A 552 9.52 -12.82 0.26
CA ARG A 552 10.91 -12.43 0.54
C ARG A 552 10.99 -11.10 1.29
N ARG A 553 10.20 -10.10 0.89
CA ARG A 553 10.14 -8.80 1.58
C ARG A 553 9.57 -8.92 3.00
N LEU A 554 8.45 -9.64 3.17
CA LEU A 554 7.86 -9.88 4.49
C LEU A 554 8.80 -10.69 5.40
N GLU A 555 9.50 -11.68 4.87
CA GLU A 555 10.45 -12.50 5.61
C GLU A 555 11.75 -11.76 5.96
N SER A 556 12.17 -10.80 5.13
CA SER A 556 13.31 -9.94 5.44
C SER A 556 13.05 -8.99 6.62
N CYS A 557 11.78 -8.72 6.95
CA CYS A 557 11.41 -7.91 8.10
C CYS A 557 11.62 -8.72 9.38
N PRO A 558 12.48 -8.28 10.33
CA PRO A 558 12.67 -9.00 11.59
C PRO A 558 11.39 -9.00 12.44
N GLU A 559 10.65 -7.89 12.43
CA GLU A 559 9.42 -7.74 13.20
C GLU A 559 8.19 -7.81 12.28
N ALA A 560 7.26 -8.69 12.61
CA ALA A 560 6.00 -8.86 11.88
C ALA A 560 4.81 -8.73 12.84
N PHE A 561 3.90 -7.80 12.53
CA PHE A 561 2.67 -7.60 13.27
C PHE A 561 1.49 -8.23 12.51
N PHE A 562 0.66 -9.00 13.22
CA PHE A 562 -0.47 -9.68 12.61
C PHE A 562 -1.78 -9.13 13.15
N VAL A 563 -2.71 -8.80 12.23
CA VAL A 563 -4.01 -8.27 12.58
C VAL A 563 -5.10 -9.18 12.00
N ARG A 564 -5.82 -9.86 12.91
CA ARG A 564 -6.91 -10.80 12.60
C ARG A 564 -8.25 -10.09 12.76
N CYS A 565 -8.93 -9.81 11.65
CA CYS A 565 -10.23 -9.17 11.63
C CYS A 565 -11.34 -10.23 11.63
N LEU A 566 -12.30 -10.10 12.55
CA LEU A 566 -13.43 -11.03 12.70
C LEU A 566 -14.75 -10.32 12.40
N LYS A 567 -15.60 -10.96 11.60
CA LYS A 567 -16.96 -10.49 11.30
C LYS A 567 -17.90 -10.88 12.44
N ALA A 568 -18.63 -9.91 13.00
CA ALA A 568 -19.51 -10.15 14.15
C ALA A 568 -20.82 -10.87 13.80
N ASN A 569 -21.39 -10.63 12.62
CA ASN A 569 -22.63 -11.25 12.14
C ASN A 569 -22.68 -11.24 10.61
N ASP A 570 -23.39 -12.18 10.00
CA ASP A 570 -23.42 -12.27 8.54
C ASP A 570 -24.29 -11.20 7.86
N ALA A 571 -25.28 -10.68 8.60
CA ALA A 571 -26.24 -9.68 8.17
C ALA A 571 -25.68 -8.25 8.06
N GLN A 572 -24.41 -8.02 8.43
CA GLN A 572 -23.77 -6.69 8.47
C GLN A 572 -24.51 -5.65 9.31
N LYS A 573 -25.17 -6.11 10.39
CA LYS A 573 -25.88 -5.23 11.33
C LYS A 573 -24.96 -4.74 12.42
N GLU A 574 -25.07 -3.46 12.75
CA GLU A 574 -24.38 -2.87 13.88
C GLU A 574 -24.86 -3.49 15.20
N LYS A 575 -23.96 -3.63 16.18
CA LYS A 575 -24.25 -4.13 17.54
C LYS A 575 -24.89 -5.53 17.62
N LEU A 576 -24.86 -6.31 16.54
CA LEU A 576 -25.27 -7.70 16.52
C LEU A 576 -24.04 -8.62 16.57
N PHE A 577 -24.03 -9.56 17.50
CA PHE A 577 -22.97 -10.55 17.65
C PHE A 577 -23.56 -11.95 17.52
N GLU A 578 -23.19 -12.65 16.45
CA GLU A 578 -23.57 -14.03 16.19
C GLU A 578 -22.43 -14.96 16.60
N THR A 579 -22.63 -15.65 17.72
CA THR A 579 -21.62 -16.52 18.33
C THR A 579 -21.13 -17.59 17.36
N GLU A 580 -22.03 -18.22 16.59
CA GLU A 580 -21.66 -19.27 15.64
C GLU A 580 -20.75 -18.74 14.52
N THR A 581 -21.06 -17.56 13.97
CA THR A 581 -20.28 -16.90 12.93
C THR A 581 -18.87 -16.57 13.41
N VAL A 582 -18.73 -16.07 14.64
CA VAL A 582 -17.42 -15.75 15.22
C VAL A 582 -16.65 -17.02 15.59
N LEU A 583 -17.29 -18.01 16.19
CA LEU A 583 -16.65 -19.29 16.53
C LEU A 583 -16.14 -20.02 15.29
N ARG A 584 -16.90 -20.00 14.18
CA ARG A 584 -16.48 -20.56 12.89
C ARG A 584 -15.18 -19.91 12.41
N GLN A 585 -15.11 -18.58 12.44
CA GLN A 585 -13.90 -17.84 12.04
C GLN A 585 -12.72 -18.11 12.99
N MET A 586 -12.95 -18.15 14.30
CA MET A 586 -11.91 -18.47 15.28
C MET A 586 -11.29 -19.85 15.06
N ARG A 587 -12.10 -20.84 14.67
CA ARG A 587 -11.63 -22.17 14.28
C ARG A 587 -10.85 -22.14 12.97
N GLN A 588 -11.37 -21.45 11.95
CA GLN A 588 -10.70 -21.34 10.64
C GLN A 588 -9.33 -20.65 10.71
N PHE A 589 -9.18 -19.63 11.57
CA PHE A 589 -7.89 -18.95 11.76
C PHE A 589 -7.01 -19.57 12.85
N ASP A 590 -7.43 -20.70 13.43
CA ASP A 590 -6.74 -21.39 14.53
C ASP A 590 -6.33 -20.45 15.70
N MET A 591 -7.26 -19.58 16.07
CA MET A 591 -7.00 -18.51 17.05
C MET A 591 -6.73 -19.08 18.46
N LEU A 592 -7.30 -20.24 18.80
CA LEU A 592 -7.09 -20.89 20.10
C LEU A 592 -5.65 -21.39 20.24
N SER A 593 -5.11 -22.05 19.23
CA SER A 593 -3.73 -22.53 19.20
C SER A 593 -2.75 -21.37 19.21
N THR A 594 -3.09 -20.27 18.51
CA THR A 594 -2.32 -19.01 18.56
C THR A 594 -2.26 -18.44 19.98
N VAL A 595 -3.40 -18.38 20.70
CA VAL A 595 -3.44 -17.88 22.08
C VAL A 595 -2.69 -18.81 23.03
N ALA A 596 -2.82 -20.13 22.85
CA ALA A 596 -2.07 -21.11 23.62
C ALA A 596 -0.55 -20.94 23.42
N MET A 597 -0.12 -20.75 22.17
CA MET A 597 1.28 -20.47 21.83
C MET A 597 1.76 -19.17 22.49
N CYS A 598 1.00 -18.07 22.38
CA CYS A 598 1.35 -16.79 23.01
C CYS A 598 1.43 -16.88 24.54
N ARG A 599 0.63 -17.74 25.17
CA ARG A 599 0.67 -17.97 26.63
C ARG A 599 1.86 -18.82 27.03
N ALA A 600 2.24 -19.81 26.23
CA ALA A 600 3.40 -20.67 26.48
C ALA A 600 4.71 -19.91 26.22
N SER A 601 4.81 -19.18 25.12
CA SER A 601 6.02 -18.53 24.62
C SER A 601 6.39 -17.22 25.34
N PHE A 602 7.63 -16.80 25.19
CA PHE A 602 8.24 -15.57 25.68
C PHE A 602 8.57 -14.68 24.46
N PRO A 603 7.61 -13.88 23.96
CA PRO A 603 7.72 -13.24 22.65
C PRO A 603 8.78 -12.13 22.56
N ILE A 604 9.32 -11.67 23.70
CA ILE A 604 10.35 -10.62 23.70
C ILE A 604 11.72 -11.25 23.91
N HIS A 605 12.56 -11.19 22.87
CA HIS A 605 13.93 -11.68 22.92
C HIS A 605 14.92 -10.51 22.93
N MET A 606 15.84 -10.50 23.89
CA MET A 606 16.82 -9.43 24.03
C MET A 606 18.21 -9.99 24.29
N GLU A 607 19.18 -9.65 23.42
CA GLU A 607 20.59 -9.93 23.70
C GLU A 607 21.03 -9.31 25.03
N TYR A 608 21.85 -10.02 25.79
CA TYR A 608 22.30 -9.56 27.11
C TYR A 608 22.96 -8.18 27.08
N ALA A 609 23.85 -7.93 26.12
CA ALA A 609 24.52 -6.64 25.98
C ALA A 609 23.52 -5.50 25.67
N TYR A 610 22.50 -5.76 24.85
CA TYR A 610 21.45 -4.80 24.55
C TYR A 610 20.55 -4.55 25.76
N PHE A 611 20.18 -5.61 26.50
CA PHE A 611 19.39 -5.52 27.71
C PHE A 611 20.09 -4.64 28.77
N VAL A 612 21.35 -4.93 29.09
CA VAL A 612 22.13 -4.15 30.06
C VAL A 612 22.25 -2.70 29.61
N ARG A 613 22.61 -2.43 28.35
CA ARG A 613 22.69 -1.06 27.83
C ARG A 613 21.38 -0.30 28.01
N ARG A 614 20.24 -0.98 27.80
CA ARG A 614 18.91 -0.38 27.82
C ARG A 614 18.37 -0.16 29.23
N TYR A 615 18.57 -1.12 30.14
CA TYR A 615 17.94 -1.13 31.47
C TYR A 615 18.90 -0.83 32.63
N ARG A 616 20.22 -0.71 32.40
CA ARG A 616 21.15 -0.24 33.43
C ARG A 616 20.73 1.07 34.14
N PRO A 617 20.04 2.05 33.51
CA PRO A 617 19.65 3.27 34.23
C PRO A 617 18.63 3.04 35.37
N LEU A 618 17.98 1.87 35.40
CA LEU A 618 17.03 1.49 36.44
C LEU A 618 17.74 1.24 37.79
N MET A 619 19.02 0.86 37.76
CA MET A 619 19.78 0.47 38.94
C MET A 619 21.04 1.34 39.07
N PRO A 620 21.39 1.79 40.28
CA PRO A 620 22.66 2.48 40.50
C PRO A 620 23.84 1.51 40.39
N GLY A 621 25.00 2.00 39.94
CA GLY A 621 26.26 1.25 39.97
C GLY A 621 26.47 0.22 38.86
N ILE A 622 25.52 0.01 37.95
CA ILE A 622 25.70 -0.92 36.82
C ILE A 622 26.55 -0.26 35.72
N PRO A 623 27.74 -0.81 35.41
CA PRO A 623 28.61 -0.25 34.38
C PRO A 623 28.06 -0.51 32.96
N PRO A 624 28.64 0.12 31.93
CA PRO A 624 28.30 -0.17 30.53
C PRO A 624 28.60 -1.64 30.17
N PRO A 625 27.94 -2.21 29.14
CA PRO A 625 28.02 -3.64 28.82
C PRO A 625 29.46 -4.16 28.58
N ASN A 626 30.38 -3.31 28.13
CA ASN A 626 31.77 -3.70 27.86
C ASN A 626 32.59 -3.94 29.14
N TYR A 627 32.07 -3.59 30.32
CA TYR A 627 32.79 -3.62 31.59
C TYR A 627 32.13 -4.55 32.62
N CYS A 628 31.18 -5.40 32.21
CA CYS A 628 30.53 -6.36 33.09
C CYS A 628 30.13 -7.63 32.34
N ASP A 629 29.96 -8.72 33.08
CA ASP A 629 29.25 -9.89 32.57
C ASP A 629 27.78 -9.52 32.34
N CYS A 630 27.41 -9.40 31.07
CA CYS A 630 26.08 -8.97 30.66
C CYS A 630 25.00 -10.01 31.02
N ALA A 631 25.31 -11.31 31.02
CA ALA A 631 24.34 -12.35 31.35
C ALA A 631 24.02 -12.30 32.84
N HIS A 632 25.06 -12.29 33.69
CA HIS A 632 24.90 -12.17 35.13
C HIS A 632 24.19 -10.87 35.52
N THR A 633 24.59 -9.74 34.93
CA THR A 633 23.99 -8.41 35.19
C THR A 633 22.52 -8.37 34.78
N THR A 634 22.16 -8.98 33.64
CA THR A 634 20.75 -9.08 33.21
C THR A 634 19.94 -9.87 34.24
N GLY A 635 20.45 -11.03 34.69
CA GLY A 635 19.81 -11.83 35.74
C GLY A 635 19.69 -11.08 37.07
N PHE A 636 20.66 -10.26 37.44
CA PHE A 636 20.61 -9.42 38.65
C PHE A 636 19.53 -8.33 38.54
N ILE A 637 19.46 -7.61 37.41
CA ILE A 637 18.41 -6.60 37.17
C ILE A 637 17.02 -7.24 37.25
N CYS A 638 16.82 -8.36 36.54
CA CYS A 638 15.52 -9.04 36.52
C CYS A 638 15.11 -9.54 37.91
N ARG A 639 16.00 -10.21 38.66
CA ARG A 639 15.70 -10.67 40.02
C ARG A 639 15.40 -9.53 40.99
N THR A 640 16.11 -8.41 40.86
CA THR A 640 15.87 -7.26 41.73
C THR A 640 14.52 -6.57 41.46
N ILE A 641 14.10 -6.52 40.19
CA ILE A 641 12.86 -5.84 39.79
C ILE A 641 11.64 -6.76 39.95
N PHE A 642 11.76 -8.03 39.57
CA PHE A 642 10.65 -9.00 39.55
C PHE A 642 10.57 -9.87 40.80
N GLY A 643 11.59 -9.85 41.66
CA GLY A 643 11.63 -10.67 42.88
C GLY A 643 11.65 -12.17 42.57
N ASP A 644 11.02 -12.95 43.45
CA ASP A 644 10.98 -14.41 43.39
C ASP A 644 10.24 -14.96 42.16
N SER A 645 9.34 -14.17 41.56
CA SER A 645 8.60 -14.53 40.34
C SER A 645 9.42 -14.37 39.05
N CYS A 646 10.71 -14.00 39.13
CA CYS A 646 11.55 -13.77 37.95
C CYS A 646 11.62 -14.98 37.01
N THR A 647 11.66 -16.21 37.54
CA THR A 647 11.76 -17.44 36.75
C THR A 647 10.45 -17.82 36.04
N GLU A 648 9.31 -17.25 36.43
CA GLU A 648 8.05 -17.44 35.71
C GLU A 648 7.96 -16.55 34.47
N PHE A 649 8.52 -15.34 34.57
CA PHE A 649 8.35 -14.29 33.56
C PHE A 649 9.57 -14.06 32.66
N VAL A 650 10.73 -14.54 33.07
CA VAL A 650 11.98 -14.39 32.33
C VAL A 650 12.73 -15.73 32.25
N GLN A 651 13.11 -16.11 31.04
CA GLN A 651 14.04 -17.22 30.80
C GLN A 651 15.37 -16.72 30.26
N PHE A 652 16.44 -17.41 30.63
CA PHE A 652 17.81 -17.05 30.28
C PHE A 652 18.36 -18.10 29.32
N GLY A 653 18.47 -17.74 28.05
CA GLY A 653 19.09 -18.60 27.03
C GLY A 653 20.61 -18.43 26.98
N LYS A 654 21.23 -19.03 25.97
CA LYS A 654 22.68 -18.96 25.75
C LYS A 654 23.22 -17.53 25.62
N ASN A 655 22.59 -16.67 24.82
CA ASN A 655 23.04 -15.28 24.59
C ASN A 655 21.94 -14.21 24.69
N LYS A 656 20.68 -14.62 24.94
CA LYS A 656 19.51 -13.74 25.03
C LYS A 656 18.71 -14.01 26.31
N ALA A 657 18.07 -12.96 26.81
CA ALA A 657 16.98 -13.04 27.78
C ALA A 657 15.63 -13.03 27.06
N PHE A 658 14.73 -13.88 27.52
CA PHE A 658 13.38 -14.08 27.01
C PHE A 658 12.36 -13.57 28.01
N LEU A 659 11.52 -12.62 27.63
CA LEU A 659 10.57 -11.97 28.52
C LEU A 659 9.14 -12.13 28.01
N LYS A 660 8.19 -12.25 28.94
CA LYS A 660 6.77 -12.05 28.67
C LYS A 660 6.48 -10.57 28.34
N SER A 661 5.47 -10.32 27.51
CA SER A 661 5.14 -8.97 27.03
C SER A 661 4.84 -7.98 28.16
N GLU A 662 4.12 -8.43 29.20
CA GLU A 662 3.74 -7.58 30.33
C GLU A 662 4.96 -7.09 31.11
N GLN A 663 5.93 -7.97 31.37
CA GLN A 663 7.15 -7.66 32.10
C GLN A 663 8.09 -6.77 31.28
N HIS A 664 8.15 -6.98 29.95
CA HIS A 664 8.84 -6.03 29.07
C HIS A 664 8.20 -4.64 29.13
N GLN A 665 6.87 -4.53 29.05
CA GLN A 665 6.16 -3.26 29.17
C GLN A 665 6.39 -2.60 30.53
N PHE A 666 6.41 -3.37 31.60
CA PHE A 666 6.72 -2.89 32.95
C PHE A 666 8.14 -2.31 33.03
N LEU A 667 9.14 -3.01 32.49
CA LEU A 667 10.52 -2.49 32.41
C LEU A 667 10.61 -1.19 31.60
N GLU A 668 9.91 -1.08 30.47
CA GLU A 668 9.83 0.14 29.67
C GLU A 668 9.16 1.29 30.42
N MET A 669 8.12 1.00 31.19
CA MET A 669 7.42 1.99 32.03
C MET A 669 8.36 2.53 33.11
N LEU A 670 9.04 1.66 33.86
CA LEU A 670 10.03 2.05 34.86
C LEU A 670 11.17 2.87 34.23
N ARG A 671 11.66 2.44 33.06
CA ARG A 671 12.74 3.12 32.34
C ARG A 671 12.31 4.51 31.90
N SER A 672 11.10 4.63 31.36
CA SER A 672 10.55 5.92 30.91
C SER A 672 10.38 6.88 32.09
N ARG A 673 9.86 6.40 33.23
CA ARG A 673 9.75 7.19 34.46
C ARG A 673 11.12 7.67 34.96
N ARG A 674 12.11 6.77 34.99
CA ARG A 674 13.48 7.11 35.41
C ARG A 674 14.11 8.15 34.50
N LEU A 675 14.00 7.99 33.18
CA LEU A 675 14.53 8.94 32.20
C LEU A 675 13.83 10.29 32.28
N HIS A 676 12.51 10.34 32.50
CA HIS A 676 11.79 11.58 32.74
C HIS A 676 12.31 12.32 33.98
N CYS A 677 12.54 11.62 35.09
CA CYS A 677 13.14 12.24 36.28
C CYS A 677 14.53 12.80 36.00
N CYS A 678 15.39 12.05 35.29
CA CYS A 678 16.72 12.52 34.90
C CYS A 678 16.65 13.74 33.96
N ALA A 679 15.75 13.70 32.96
CA ALA A 679 15.54 14.82 32.04
C ALA A 679 15.06 16.08 32.78
N ALA A 680 14.14 15.94 33.73
CA ALA A 680 13.66 17.05 34.56
C ALA A 680 14.79 17.67 35.40
N LEU A 681 15.71 16.87 35.93
CA LEU A 681 16.89 17.37 36.66
C LEU A 681 17.82 18.16 35.73
N VAL A 682 18.12 17.64 34.55
CA VAL A 682 18.94 18.34 33.55
C VAL A 682 18.29 19.64 33.10
N GLN A 683 16.99 19.59 32.76
CA GLN A 683 16.21 20.76 32.37
C GLN A 683 16.18 21.82 33.48
N LYS A 684 15.95 21.42 34.74
CA LYS A 684 15.99 22.32 35.90
C LYS A 684 17.33 23.05 36.00
N CYS A 685 18.45 22.33 35.89
CA CYS A 685 19.78 22.91 35.95
C CYS A 685 20.07 23.86 34.78
N LEU A 686 19.71 23.46 33.56
CA LEU A 686 19.92 24.26 32.34
C LEU A 686 19.07 25.54 32.35
N LEU A 687 17.78 25.43 32.68
CA LEU A 687 16.88 26.58 32.78
C LEU A 687 17.33 27.54 33.89
N GLY A 688 17.76 27.00 35.04
CA GLY A 688 18.31 27.79 36.13
C GLY A 688 19.60 28.53 35.74
N TRP A 689 20.51 27.85 35.05
CA TRP A 689 21.72 28.48 34.50
C TRP A 689 21.38 29.59 33.49
N ALA A 690 20.48 29.32 32.53
CA ALA A 690 20.08 30.29 31.51
C ALA A 690 19.45 31.55 32.13
N LYS A 691 18.58 31.39 33.14
CA LYS A 691 17.98 32.52 33.86
C LYS A 691 18.99 33.32 34.68
N ARG A 692 19.95 32.67 35.34
CA ARG A 692 21.04 33.36 36.04
C ARG A 692 21.92 34.17 35.09
N GLN A 693 22.25 33.62 33.91
CA GLN A 693 22.98 34.33 32.87
C GLN A 693 22.20 35.55 32.35
N GLN A 694 20.90 35.38 32.09
CA GLN A 694 20.02 36.48 31.66
C GLN A 694 19.98 37.60 32.71
N TYR A 695 19.79 37.25 33.99
CA TYR A 695 19.77 38.22 35.08
C TYR A 695 21.11 38.95 35.24
N ALA A 696 22.23 38.24 35.17
CA ALA A 696 23.57 38.84 35.25
C ALA A 696 23.79 39.88 34.14
N ARG A 697 23.39 39.56 32.89
CA ARG A 697 23.45 40.50 31.75
C ARG A 697 22.58 41.74 31.98
N LEU A 698 21.33 41.56 32.40
CA LEU A 698 20.41 42.66 32.68
C LEU A 698 20.92 43.56 33.81
N ARG A 699 21.42 42.96 34.90
CA ARG A 699 22.01 43.70 36.03
C ARG A 699 23.22 44.50 35.59
N TRP A 700 24.14 43.89 34.83
CA TRP A 700 25.33 44.58 34.32
C TRP A 700 24.97 45.76 33.42
N ALA A 701 24.04 45.58 32.48
CA ALA A 701 23.54 46.66 31.62
C ALA A 701 22.89 47.78 32.43
N THR A 702 22.08 47.44 33.45
CA THR A 702 21.43 48.41 34.33
C THR A 702 22.44 49.20 35.14
N LEU A 703 23.47 48.54 35.69
CA LEU A 703 24.54 49.21 36.46
C LEU A 703 25.34 50.17 35.59
N ILE A 704 25.65 49.79 34.35
CA ILE A 704 26.32 50.67 33.38
C ILE A 704 25.45 51.89 33.09
N PHE A 705 24.17 51.68 32.77
CA PHE A 705 23.24 52.77 32.50
C PHE A 705 23.14 53.72 33.69
N GLN A 706 22.95 53.21 34.91
CA GLN A 706 22.88 53.99 36.14
C GLN A 706 24.18 54.77 36.40
N LYS A 707 25.36 54.15 36.17
CA LYS A 707 26.66 54.81 36.31
C LYS A 707 26.79 56.01 35.37
N HIS A 708 26.46 55.83 34.09
CA HIS A 708 26.53 56.91 33.09
C HIS A 708 25.49 58.00 33.36
N TRP A 709 24.27 57.64 33.76
CA TRP A 709 23.22 58.59 34.10
C TRP A 709 23.59 59.46 35.29
N ARG A 710 24.06 58.86 36.40
CA ARG A 710 24.54 59.59 37.58
C ARG A 710 25.66 60.56 37.22
N GLY A 711 26.63 60.12 36.40
CA GLY A 711 27.70 60.98 35.91
C GLY A 711 27.20 62.14 35.04
N LEU A 712 26.21 61.90 34.18
CA LEU A 712 25.61 62.93 33.32
C LEU A 712 24.88 63.99 34.15
N VAL A 713 24.09 63.58 35.15
CA VAL A 713 23.36 64.48 36.05
C VAL A 713 24.32 65.40 36.79
N GLU A 714 25.38 64.87 37.40
CA GLU A 714 26.35 65.69 38.14
C GLU A 714 27.14 66.63 37.22
N ARG A 715 27.53 66.18 36.02
CA ARG A 715 28.15 67.06 35.00
C ARG A 715 27.23 68.21 34.57
N LYS A 716 25.92 67.96 34.44
CA LYS A 716 24.93 69.00 34.14
C LYS A 716 24.83 70.02 35.29
N LYS A 717 24.74 69.57 36.54
CA LYS A 717 24.72 70.45 37.73
C LYS A 717 25.98 71.30 37.80
N PHE A 718 27.16 70.70 37.63
CA PHE A 718 28.44 71.42 37.64
C PHE A 718 28.52 72.50 36.55
N LYS A 719 28.05 72.21 35.33
CA LYS A 719 27.97 73.20 34.25
C LYS A 719 27.04 74.38 34.59
N ILE A 720 25.93 74.13 35.30
CA ILE A 720 25.04 75.21 35.77
C ILE A 720 25.75 76.07 36.80
N ILE A 721 26.46 75.46 37.77
CA ILE A 721 27.23 76.17 38.80
C ILE A 721 28.32 77.04 38.13
N ILE A 722 29.13 76.49 37.22
CA ILE A 722 30.16 77.25 36.50
C ILE A 722 29.55 78.43 35.73
N ARG A 723 28.42 78.22 35.03
CA ARG A 723 27.71 79.31 34.33
C ARG A 723 27.21 80.37 35.30
N GLY A 724 26.73 79.98 36.48
CA GLY A 724 26.34 80.91 37.55
C GLY A 724 27.52 81.73 38.08
N VAL A 725 28.64 81.08 38.39
CA VAL A 725 29.87 81.72 38.89
C VAL A 725 30.44 82.68 37.85
N THR A 726 30.53 82.28 36.58
CA THR A 726 31.03 83.15 35.50
C THR A 726 30.14 84.37 35.28
N ARG A 727 28.81 84.21 35.38
CA ARG A 727 27.87 85.35 35.35
C ARG A 727 28.06 86.28 36.55
N LEU A 728 28.19 85.74 37.77
CA LEU A 728 28.44 86.53 38.97
C LEU A 728 29.76 87.32 38.86
N GLN A 729 30.83 86.66 38.40
CA GLN A 729 32.12 87.32 38.15
C GLN A 729 32.00 88.44 37.11
N ALA A 730 31.23 88.23 36.03
CA ALA A 730 30.98 89.27 35.03
C ALA A 730 30.21 90.47 35.61
N ILE A 731 29.20 90.23 36.44
CA ILE A 731 28.43 91.29 37.14
C ILE A 731 29.33 92.08 38.09
N ILE A 732 30.13 91.40 38.92
CA ILE A 732 31.04 92.06 39.87
C ILE A 732 32.08 92.90 39.11
N ARG A 733 32.69 92.36 38.06
CA ARG A 733 33.66 93.10 37.22
C ARG A 733 33.01 94.31 36.54
N SER A 734 31.79 94.16 36.01
CA SER A 734 31.03 95.25 35.41
C SER A 734 30.74 96.34 36.45
N HIS A 735 30.28 95.97 37.65
CA HIS A 735 29.99 96.92 38.72
C HIS A 735 31.24 97.69 39.16
N GLN A 736 32.37 97.01 39.34
CA GLN A 736 33.66 97.65 39.64
C GLN A 736 34.11 98.62 38.54
N LEU A 737 33.93 98.26 37.26
CA LEU A 737 34.22 99.14 36.13
C LEU A 737 33.29 100.36 36.09
N VAL A 738 32.00 100.19 36.37
CA VAL A 738 31.02 101.28 36.43
C VAL A 738 31.37 102.25 37.56
N ILE A 739 31.67 101.76 38.77
CA ILE A 739 32.08 102.60 39.89
C ILE A 739 33.35 103.37 39.54
N ARG A 740 34.37 102.70 38.97
CA ARG A 740 35.61 103.36 38.52
C ARG A 740 35.33 104.43 37.47
N TYR A 741 34.50 104.13 36.47
CA TYR A 741 34.14 105.08 35.42
C TYR A 741 33.35 106.28 35.97
N GLN A 742 32.39 106.07 36.86
CA GLN A 742 31.63 107.14 37.51
C GLN A 742 32.53 108.04 38.36
N TRP A 743 33.46 107.45 39.13
CA TRP A 743 34.45 108.20 39.90
C TRP A 743 35.35 109.05 38.99
N LEU A 744 35.89 108.46 37.92
CA LEU A 744 36.75 109.14 36.94
C LEU A 744 35.99 110.25 36.20
N LYS A 745 34.73 110.00 35.81
CA LYS A 745 33.83 110.99 35.18
C LYS A 745 33.55 112.15 36.13
N SER A 746 33.28 111.88 37.40
CA SER A 746 33.09 112.92 38.43
C SER A 746 34.35 113.76 38.60
N LEU A 747 35.52 113.13 38.62
CA LEU A 747 36.82 113.81 38.74
C LEU A 747 37.09 114.72 37.54
N ILE A 748 36.86 114.23 36.31
CA ILE A 748 37.02 115.03 35.09
C ILE A 748 35.99 116.17 35.04
N ALA A 749 34.72 115.91 35.37
CA ALA A 749 33.69 116.95 35.40
C ALA A 749 34.01 118.05 36.42
N HIS A 750 34.56 117.67 37.58
CA HIS A 750 35.02 118.63 38.59
C HIS A 750 36.24 119.42 38.09
N PHE A 751 37.20 118.77 37.43
CA PHE A 751 38.36 119.43 36.83
C PHE A 751 37.97 120.40 35.70
N GLN A 752 37.04 120.02 34.83
CA GLN A 752 36.50 120.88 33.76
C GLN A 752 35.71 122.07 34.27
N ALA A 753 35.12 122.00 35.47
CA ALA A 753 34.41 123.11 36.10
C ALA A 753 35.34 124.13 36.79
N ILE A 754 36.63 123.78 36.98
CA ILE A 754 37.64 124.61 37.64
C ILE A 754 38.49 125.41 36.62
N ASN A 755 38.44 125.05 35.33
CA ASN A 755 38.93 125.86 34.21
C ASN A 755 37.76 126.63 33.57
#